data_AF-A0A4U5M1C4-F1
#
_entry.id   AF-A0A4U5M1C4-F1
#
_cell.length_a   1.000
_cell.length_b   1.000
_cell.length_c   1.000
_cell.angle_alpha   90.00
_cell.angle_beta   90.00
_cell.angle_gamma   90.00
#
_symmetry.space_group_name_H-M   'P 1'
#
loop_
_entity.id
_entity.type
_entity.pdbx_description
1 polymer ?
#
loop_
_entity_poly.entity_id
_entity_poly.type
_entity_poly.pdbx_seq_one_letter_code
_entity_poly.pdbx_strand_id
1 'polypeptide(L)'
;MLSIHKEKVLSLLEQFAEQALNAQRELEVTITKEMDSEDVDYSKKKLARIWMNAASCFAALRWDIDIVFEKLNVGQLAAMFSYLLFASFPDRDPTEGGTVYDQALKFVPESDQAQEKLFFAWLFAVWITRIDQRSRFQQPMAKPTVSNPLAQVDMNLIQAEKFAEANATLQKHMKAAVGLLNRLTEAGNIWSELHFPDVTCFLTPMKDLVPNLDTLMPGEAPPNVIMKPDFSQGHFNVDTRDFVKKTVFELLRAHLRAGHFLKSRELCERMVKLEPDDAPVAKRSRLNDVLIAKGEIMWVDPDELTGCLEAMEVKPSKASDFPAALQTYSEDTLKAMNPEDGTDSKMLLVDRLTVEATMGKSSSSVLQMKLACGMIAASIRNSDPIDLTLVLFVASNATVSPVLAEILIKEAQRPRQKNKEALKAFIHFVCGISSHFASLIEKAKETCPELTYRKPIETAPEPVIRCPTAQQLADLRQSDCQLWKLLCTFDYDEIRPLIENDKNFRISPKYKMPEMVADSMLKLANPAFREMYCFYLGKLEQLANLLSEEWDSKMNGFFTTLPALTDHKELLNRIVYEAVRTKIDKFNKCLHRIPYETSKLESAVAALQRVGMVDPCPPLQVYIASFTTLFLNISDWESLLKKLDPSKFKTPTFDMARLIARYLSARHTPNTPPAQVAAIGEEWMRFIMPTFDARRSANKPAIGYRQMETLLEGIKEPRAISFLLNFLGKLFNHTVTSQRTDLGTAGAPNLNRLFAENLEMLPQSLSPLMNRYVDDALEIVLKNAMVVNPTNAFWLRTRGDYSFAKSAYRDAMVFYLETLISCSGAEGLSAAFPENVVDDVMWLKMMICCQKCQYPTLGAIVVQMMADPSPHYPFAHQIIKETRSSMDSVSAYFPLIWDSALGEFMSDAYISTGQKIHHDALLRAISEPVLSHNNNALINGGEATRRKTKFLRVLCATFFDIHDLSTVA
;
A
#
# COMPACT_ATOMS: atom_id res chain seq x y z
N MET A 1 24.07 57.68 -3.65
CA MET A 1 23.38 58.98 -3.76
C MET A 1 22.33 59.00 -4.88
N LEU A 2 22.62 58.54 -6.11
CA LEU A 2 21.65 58.50 -7.21
C LEU A 2 20.37 57.68 -6.92
N SER A 3 20.48 56.53 -6.24
CA SER A 3 19.31 55.71 -5.86
C SER A 3 18.39 56.41 -4.83
N ILE A 4 18.96 57.08 -3.83
CA ILE A 4 18.21 57.85 -2.82
C ILE A 4 17.44 59.02 -3.47
N HIS A 5 17.99 59.63 -4.51
CA HIS A 5 17.30 60.72 -5.22
C HIS A 5 16.15 60.19 -6.08
N LYS A 6 16.33 59.05 -6.78
CA LYS A 6 15.26 58.38 -7.54
C LYS A 6 14.11 57.93 -6.64
N GLU A 7 14.41 57.37 -5.47
CA GLU A 7 13.39 56.95 -4.50
C GLU A 7 12.55 58.13 -3.98
N LYS A 8 13.19 59.27 -3.71
CA LYS A 8 12.48 60.51 -3.34
C LYS A 8 11.58 61.01 -4.47
N VAL A 9 12.06 61.04 -5.71
CA VAL A 9 11.25 61.45 -6.87
C VAL A 9 10.08 60.49 -7.11
N LEU A 10 10.29 59.18 -6.91
CA LEU A 10 9.23 58.17 -6.99
C LEU A 10 8.16 58.36 -5.91
N SER A 11 8.56 58.69 -4.67
CA SER A 11 7.61 59.02 -3.60
C SER A 11 6.79 60.29 -3.89
N LEU A 12 7.41 61.30 -4.52
CA LEU A 12 6.72 62.51 -4.96
C LEU A 12 5.73 62.22 -6.10
N LEU A 13 6.11 61.35 -7.04
CA LEU A 13 5.23 60.89 -8.12
C LEU A 13 3.97 60.22 -7.55
N GLU A 14 4.14 59.31 -6.57
CA GLU A 14 3.03 58.63 -5.90
C GLU A 14 2.08 59.64 -5.22
N GLN A 15 2.64 60.58 -4.46
CA GLN A 15 1.87 61.64 -3.79
C GLN A 15 1.11 62.53 -4.78
N PHE A 16 1.76 63.00 -5.85
CA PHE A 16 1.10 63.83 -6.85
C PHE A 16 0.03 63.06 -7.63
N ALA A 17 0.26 61.79 -7.97
CA ALA A 17 -0.74 60.96 -8.65
C ALA A 17 -1.99 60.72 -7.76
N GLU A 18 -1.80 60.48 -6.46
CA GLU A 18 -2.91 60.36 -5.51
C GLU A 18 -3.68 61.68 -5.35
N GLN A 19 -2.96 62.80 -5.19
CA GLN A 19 -3.57 64.13 -5.12
C GLN A 19 -4.32 64.50 -6.40
N ALA A 20 -3.81 64.11 -7.57
CA ALA A 20 -4.45 64.37 -8.86
C ALA A 20 -5.76 63.59 -8.99
N LEU A 21 -5.78 62.32 -8.60
CA LEU A 21 -7.02 61.52 -8.60
C LEU A 21 -8.06 62.05 -7.62
N ASN A 22 -7.64 62.58 -6.46
CA ASN A 22 -8.53 63.23 -5.52
C ASN A 22 -9.12 64.51 -6.12
N ALA A 23 -8.28 65.35 -6.71
CA ALA A 23 -8.70 66.58 -7.40
C ALA A 23 -9.59 66.29 -8.63
N GLN A 24 -9.38 65.17 -9.33
CA GLN A 24 -10.23 64.72 -10.43
C GLN A 24 -11.63 64.32 -9.95
N ARG A 25 -11.72 63.59 -8.83
CA ARG A 25 -13.00 63.27 -8.18
C ARG A 25 -13.72 64.53 -7.69
N GLU A 26 -12.98 65.48 -7.12
CA GLU A 26 -13.52 66.80 -6.77
C GLU A 26 -14.10 67.51 -7.99
N LEU A 27 -13.36 67.54 -9.11
CA LEU A 27 -13.82 68.14 -10.36
C LEU A 27 -15.10 67.46 -10.90
N GLU A 28 -15.16 66.13 -10.93
CA GLU A 28 -16.35 65.39 -11.35
C GLU A 28 -17.57 65.70 -10.47
N VAL A 29 -17.36 65.85 -9.16
CA VAL A 29 -18.43 66.26 -8.21
C VAL A 29 -18.86 67.70 -8.45
N THR A 30 -17.93 68.63 -8.73
CA THR A 30 -18.29 70.03 -9.04
C THR A 30 -19.08 70.16 -10.35
N ILE A 31 -18.75 69.35 -11.36
CA ILE A 31 -19.47 69.30 -12.65
C ILE A 31 -20.86 68.68 -12.47
N THR A 32 -20.98 67.56 -11.75
CA THR A 32 -22.26 66.88 -11.53
C THR A 32 -23.22 67.64 -10.61
N LYS A 33 -22.70 68.52 -9.76
CA LYS A 33 -23.49 69.42 -8.91
C LYS A 33 -23.84 70.76 -9.58
N GLU A 34 -23.53 70.94 -10.87
CA GLU A 34 -23.82 72.17 -11.64
C GLU A 34 -23.31 73.46 -10.96
N MET A 35 -22.11 73.42 -10.36
CA MET A 35 -21.49 74.59 -9.72
C MET A 35 -21.03 75.65 -10.74
N ASP A 36 -20.81 76.89 -10.28
CA ASP A 36 -20.45 78.04 -11.13
C ASP A 36 -19.24 77.76 -12.05
N SER A 37 -19.26 78.34 -13.26
CA SER A 37 -18.22 78.09 -14.28
C SER A 37 -16.80 78.45 -13.82
N GLU A 38 -16.67 79.42 -12.91
CA GLU A 38 -15.40 79.83 -12.30
C GLU A 38 -14.81 78.74 -11.38
N ASP A 39 -15.65 78.03 -10.62
CA ASP A 39 -15.22 76.94 -9.72
C ASP A 39 -14.79 75.69 -10.51
N VAL A 40 -15.49 75.41 -11.61
CA VAL A 40 -15.12 74.34 -12.55
C VAL A 40 -13.78 74.65 -13.21
N ASP A 41 -13.56 75.90 -13.63
CA ASP A 41 -12.29 76.31 -14.25
C ASP A 41 -11.14 76.37 -13.24
N TYR A 42 -11.38 76.78 -11.99
CA TYR A 42 -10.41 76.68 -10.91
C TYR A 42 -10.00 75.22 -10.66
N SER A 43 -10.97 74.31 -10.58
CA SER A 43 -10.75 72.88 -10.37
C SER A 43 -9.99 72.23 -11.52
N LYS A 44 -10.29 72.61 -12.78
CA LYS A 44 -9.51 72.19 -13.96
C LYS A 44 -8.07 72.68 -13.92
N LYS A 45 -7.83 73.94 -13.51
CA LYS A 45 -6.48 74.51 -13.36
C LYS A 45 -5.68 73.81 -12.26
N LYS A 46 -6.30 73.55 -11.10
CA LYS A 46 -5.72 72.79 -10.00
C LYS A 46 -5.32 71.40 -10.47
N LEU A 47 -6.22 70.69 -11.15
CA LEU A 47 -5.97 69.35 -11.67
C LEU A 47 -4.82 69.31 -12.69
N ALA A 48 -4.80 70.24 -13.65
CA ALA A 48 -3.73 70.34 -14.65
C ALA A 48 -2.35 70.57 -14.03
N ARG A 49 -2.25 71.40 -12.98
CA ARG A 49 -0.99 71.64 -12.25
C ARG A 49 -0.46 70.40 -11.55
N ILE A 50 -1.34 69.65 -10.89
CA ILE A 50 -0.94 68.44 -10.15
C ILE A 50 -0.49 67.35 -11.14
N TRP A 51 -1.21 67.17 -12.26
CA TRP A 51 -0.79 66.24 -13.31
C TRP A 51 0.51 66.66 -14.00
N MET A 52 0.76 67.95 -14.21
CA MET A 52 2.07 68.45 -14.70
C MET A 52 3.21 68.09 -13.74
N ASN A 53 3.00 68.24 -12.42
CA ASN A 53 3.99 67.84 -11.42
C ASN A 53 4.24 66.33 -11.43
N ALA A 54 3.18 65.51 -11.52
CA ALA A 54 3.31 64.07 -11.66
C ALA A 54 4.07 63.69 -12.95
N ALA A 55 3.69 64.24 -14.10
CA ALA A 55 4.36 64.01 -15.38
C ALA A 55 5.84 64.45 -15.35
N SER A 56 6.16 65.57 -14.69
CA SER A 56 7.55 66.02 -14.52
C SER A 56 8.39 65.04 -13.67
N CYS A 57 7.79 64.43 -12.64
CA CYS A 57 8.44 63.40 -11.83
C CYS A 57 8.66 62.12 -12.65
N PHE A 58 7.69 61.72 -13.48
CA PHE A 58 7.85 60.55 -14.35
C PHE A 58 8.92 60.78 -15.43
N ALA A 59 8.96 61.97 -16.03
CA ALA A 59 10.01 62.39 -16.95
C ALA A 59 11.39 62.43 -16.26
N ALA A 60 11.46 62.82 -14.97
CA ALA A 60 12.71 62.86 -14.20
C ALA A 60 13.25 61.46 -13.89
N LEU A 61 12.35 60.48 -13.79
CA LEU A 61 12.66 59.05 -13.76
C LEU A 61 12.96 58.47 -15.15
N ARG A 62 13.13 59.30 -16.18
CA ARG A 62 13.41 58.90 -17.57
C ARG A 62 12.35 57.96 -18.15
N TRP A 63 11.09 58.10 -17.74
CA TRP A 63 9.96 57.31 -18.24
C TRP A 63 10.10 55.79 -18.01
N ASP A 64 10.88 55.38 -17.02
CA ASP A 64 11.06 53.98 -16.65
C ASP A 64 9.76 53.41 -16.04
N ILE A 65 9.03 52.65 -16.86
CA ILE A 65 7.76 52.02 -16.47
C ILE A 65 7.96 51.00 -15.35
N ASP A 66 9.08 50.28 -15.32
CA ASP A 66 9.31 49.19 -14.38
C ASP A 66 9.50 49.72 -12.95
N ILE A 67 10.17 50.87 -12.79
CA ILE A 67 10.32 51.56 -11.50
C ILE A 67 8.98 52.13 -11.00
N VAL A 68 8.17 52.71 -11.89
CA VAL A 68 6.89 53.32 -11.50
C VAL A 68 5.86 52.27 -11.08
N PHE A 69 5.91 51.08 -11.67
CA PHE A 69 5.07 49.93 -11.32
C PHE A 69 5.31 49.35 -9.91
N GLU A 70 6.37 49.76 -9.20
CA GLU A 70 6.62 49.36 -7.81
C GLU A 70 5.76 50.14 -6.81
N LYS A 71 5.31 51.35 -7.18
CA LYS A 71 4.61 52.27 -6.26
C LYS A 71 3.22 52.68 -6.73
N LEU A 72 3.01 52.88 -8.03
CA LEU A 72 1.71 53.31 -8.54
C LEU A 72 0.82 52.10 -8.86
N ASN A 73 -0.45 52.19 -8.46
CA ASN A 73 -1.46 51.21 -8.85
C ASN A 73 -1.94 51.43 -10.30
N VAL A 74 -2.64 50.43 -10.84
CA VAL A 74 -3.11 50.43 -12.24
C VAL A 74 -4.01 51.63 -12.55
N GLY A 75 -4.85 52.04 -11.61
CA GLY A 75 -5.74 53.20 -11.77
C GLY A 75 -5.00 54.54 -11.84
N GLN A 76 -3.99 54.74 -10.98
CA GLN A 76 -3.11 55.90 -10.99
C GLN A 76 -2.35 56.03 -12.31
N LEU A 77 -1.77 54.92 -12.79
CA LEU A 77 -1.08 54.87 -14.07
C LEU A 77 -2.03 55.15 -15.25
N ALA A 78 -3.23 54.55 -15.25
CA ALA A 78 -4.22 54.77 -16.31
C ALA A 78 -4.63 56.25 -16.44
N ALA A 79 -4.86 56.92 -15.31
CA ALA A 79 -5.20 58.34 -15.29
C ALA A 79 -4.02 59.23 -15.74
N MET A 80 -2.79 58.87 -15.35
CA MET A 80 -1.57 59.56 -15.82
C MET A 80 -1.37 59.42 -17.33
N PHE A 81 -1.54 58.21 -17.87
CA PHE A 81 -1.47 57.98 -19.32
C PHE A 81 -2.59 58.68 -20.07
N SER A 82 -3.81 58.72 -19.52
CA SER A 82 -4.89 59.54 -20.08
C SER A 82 -4.46 61.00 -20.21
N TYR A 83 -3.93 61.59 -19.13
CA TYR A 83 -3.47 62.98 -19.14
C TYR A 83 -2.39 63.24 -20.20
N LEU A 84 -1.35 62.38 -20.26
CA LEU A 84 -0.26 62.51 -21.22
C LEU A 84 -0.74 62.39 -22.67
N LEU A 85 -1.64 61.44 -22.95
CA LEU A 85 -2.20 61.25 -24.29
C LEU A 85 -3.14 62.41 -24.68
N PHE A 86 -3.94 62.94 -23.77
CA PHE A 86 -4.75 64.13 -24.01
C PHE A 86 -3.89 65.36 -24.31
N ALA A 87 -2.71 65.47 -23.69
CA ALA A 87 -1.78 66.55 -23.97
C ALA A 87 -1.11 66.42 -25.34
N SER A 88 -0.79 65.19 -25.78
CA SER A 88 -0.13 64.94 -27.07
C SER A 88 -1.08 64.89 -28.27
N PHE A 89 -2.35 64.53 -28.08
CA PHE A 89 -3.37 64.46 -29.15
C PHE A 89 -4.48 65.53 -28.96
N PRO A 90 -4.20 66.82 -29.26
CA PRO A 90 -5.18 67.90 -29.09
C PRO A 90 -6.28 67.94 -30.17
N ASP A 91 -6.00 67.41 -31.37
CA ASP A 91 -6.89 67.44 -32.55
C ASP A 91 -7.93 66.31 -32.50
N ARG A 92 -8.78 66.33 -31.48
CA ARG A 92 -9.84 65.32 -31.35
C ARG A 92 -10.97 65.61 -32.36
N ASP A 93 -11.15 64.74 -33.35
CA ASP A 93 -12.40 64.71 -34.14
C ASP A 93 -13.56 64.25 -33.22
N PRO A 94 -14.55 65.10 -32.90
CA PRO A 94 -15.66 64.75 -32.02
C PRO A 94 -16.67 63.80 -32.67
N THR A 95 -16.53 63.52 -33.97
CA THR A 95 -17.43 62.72 -34.80
C THR A 95 -17.12 61.22 -34.78
N GLU A 96 -15.89 60.83 -34.43
CA GLU A 96 -15.53 59.43 -34.16
C GLU A 96 -15.69 59.16 -32.65
N GLY A 97 -16.72 58.41 -32.25
CA GLY A 97 -17.00 58.07 -30.84
C GLY A 97 -15.96 57.18 -30.13
N GLY A 98 -14.69 57.23 -30.50
CA GLY A 98 -13.58 56.47 -29.90
C GLY A 98 -12.96 57.15 -28.67
N THR A 99 -12.31 56.35 -27.82
CA THR A 99 -11.53 56.86 -26.68
C THR A 99 -10.17 57.40 -27.14
N VAL A 100 -9.52 58.26 -26.35
CA VAL A 100 -8.14 58.75 -26.65
C VAL A 100 -7.14 57.59 -26.75
N TYR A 101 -7.38 56.50 -26.03
CA TYR A 101 -6.60 55.28 -26.14
C TYR A 101 -6.68 54.68 -27.56
N ASP A 102 -7.86 54.66 -28.16
CA ASP A 102 -8.06 54.11 -29.51
C ASP A 102 -7.38 54.98 -30.57
N GLN A 103 -7.37 56.31 -30.40
CA GLN A 103 -6.68 57.24 -31.29
C GLN A 103 -5.17 57.06 -31.21
N ALA A 104 -4.62 57.01 -30.00
CA ALA A 104 -3.19 56.78 -29.78
C ALA A 104 -2.73 55.41 -30.34
N LEU A 105 -3.53 54.36 -30.14
CA LEU A 105 -3.21 53.02 -30.64
C LEU A 105 -3.43 52.85 -32.15
N LYS A 106 -4.23 53.69 -32.80
CA LYS A 106 -4.40 53.70 -34.26
C LYS A 106 -3.39 54.58 -34.99
N PHE A 107 -2.66 55.44 -34.28
CA PHE A 107 -1.68 56.38 -34.81
C PHE A 107 -0.78 55.75 -35.89
N VAL A 108 -0.65 56.46 -37.01
CA VAL A 108 0.22 56.11 -38.13
C VAL A 108 1.29 57.19 -38.24
N PRO A 109 2.59 56.85 -38.25
CA PRO A 109 3.64 57.83 -38.40
C PRO A 109 3.75 58.28 -39.87
N GLU A 110 3.49 59.57 -40.14
CA GLU A 110 3.46 60.11 -41.50
C GLU A 110 4.66 61.02 -41.85
N SER A 111 5.47 61.46 -40.87
CA SER A 111 6.78 62.16 -41.06
C SER A 111 7.50 62.38 -39.71
N ASP A 112 8.62 63.13 -39.69
CA ASP A 112 9.30 63.62 -38.47
C ASP A 112 8.48 64.63 -37.65
N GLN A 113 7.28 65.03 -38.11
CA GLN A 113 6.40 65.94 -37.37
C GLN A 113 5.65 65.20 -36.25
N ALA A 114 5.60 65.82 -35.06
CA ALA A 114 4.91 65.35 -33.85
C ALA A 114 5.50 64.07 -33.18
N GLN A 115 6.81 64.10 -32.88
CA GLN A 115 7.52 62.99 -32.22
C GLN A 115 7.01 62.71 -30.79
N GLU A 116 6.35 63.66 -30.13
CA GLU A 116 5.64 63.49 -28.87
C GLU A 116 4.44 62.54 -28.99
N LYS A 117 3.68 62.61 -30.10
CA LYS A 117 2.56 61.69 -30.38
C LYS A 117 3.07 60.26 -30.54
N LEU A 118 4.19 60.10 -31.26
CA LEU A 118 4.89 58.82 -31.43
C LEU A 118 5.35 58.25 -30.08
N PHE A 119 6.02 59.08 -29.26
CA PHE A 119 6.57 58.67 -27.98
C PHE A 119 5.49 58.19 -26.99
N PHE A 120 4.46 59.01 -26.74
CA PHE A 120 3.43 58.66 -25.76
C PHE A 120 2.52 57.51 -26.23
N ALA A 121 2.26 57.38 -27.53
CA ALA A 121 1.56 56.23 -28.08
C ALA A 121 2.36 54.93 -27.91
N TRP A 122 3.67 54.97 -28.17
CA TRP A 122 4.58 53.84 -27.93
C TRP A 122 4.65 53.48 -26.44
N LEU A 123 4.86 54.47 -25.57
CA LEU A 123 4.98 54.26 -24.12
C LEU A 123 3.71 53.64 -23.54
N PHE A 124 2.55 54.10 -24.00
CA PHE A 124 1.25 53.55 -23.63
C PHE A 124 1.06 52.10 -24.11
N ALA A 125 1.46 51.78 -25.34
CA ALA A 125 1.40 50.41 -25.85
C ALA A 125 2.32 49.46 -25.08
N VAL A 126 3.54 49.89 -24.73
CA VAL A 126 4.46 49.13 -23.86
C VAL A 126 3.82 48.88 -22.49
N TRP A 127 3.23 49.91 -21.87
CA TRP A 127 2.53 49.76 -20.59
C TRP A 127 1.38 48.74 -20.63
N ILE A 128 0.54 48.75 -21.68
CA ILE A 128 -0.53 47.76 -21.87
C ILE A 128 0.05 46.34 -21.92
N THR A 129 1.13 46.13 -22.68
CA THR A 129 1.76 44.79 -22.75
C THR A 129 2.30 44.34 -21.39
N ARG A 130 2.80 45.25 -20.55
CA ARG A 130 3.27 44.93 -19.19
C ARG A 130 2.13 44.59 -18.22
N ILE A 131 0.97 45.22 -18.35
CA ILE A 131 -0.22 44.86 -17.55
C ILE A 131 -0.70 43.45 -17.89
N ASP A 132 -0.84 43.15 -19.19
CA ASP A 132 -1.24 41.81 -19.64
C ASP A 132 -0.28 40.74 -19.09
N GLN A 133 1.02 41.00 -19.14
CA GLN A 133 2.02 40.12 -18.57
C GLN A 133 1.84 39.83 -17.08
N ARG A 134 1.59 40.86 -16.24
CA ARG A 134 1.41 40.68 -14.78
C ARG A 134 0.10 39.98 -14.43
N SER A 135 -0.93 40.17 -15.25
CA SER A 135 -2.26 39.56 -15.04
C SER A 135 -2.31 38.06 -15.34
N ARG A 136 -1.37 37.53 -16.14
CA ARG A 136 -1.28 36.10 -16.46
C ARG A 136 -0.71 35.25 -15.32
N PHE A 137 -0.03 35.87 -14.36
CA PHE A 137 0.42 35.20 -13.14
C PHE A 137 -0.69 35.25 -12.08
N GLN A 138 -0.91 34.16 -11.35
CA GLN A 138 -1.84 34.15 -10.23
C GLN A 138 -1.37 35.15 -9.17
N GLN A 139 -2.11 36.25 -9.02
CA GLN A 139 -1.87 37.19 -7.92
C GLN A 139 -2.44 36.60 -6.63
N PRO A 140 -1.78 36.80 -5.47
CA PRO A 140 -2.30 36.34 -4.19
C PRO A 140 -3.68 36.97 -3.95
N MET A 141 -4.71 36.15 -3.71
CA MET A 141 -6.05 36.65 -3.43
C MET A 141 -6.02 37.58 -2.21
N ALA A 142 -6.62 38.77 -2.35
CA ALA A 142 -6.80 39.69 -1.24
C ALA A 142 -7.60 38.98 -0.14
N LYS A 143 -7.00 38.85 1.05
CA LYS A 143 -7.66 38.26 2.21
C LYS A 143 -8.50 39.34 2.90
N PRO A 144 -9.68 39.00 3.44
CA PRO A 144 -10.44 39.92 4.27
C PRO A 144 -9.60 40.36 5.47
N THR A 145 -9.71 41.64 5.82
CA THR A 145 -8.82 42.28 6.79
C THR A 145 -9.04 41.76 8.22
N VAL A 146 -10.23 41.18 8.52
CA VAL A 146 -10.58 40.48 9.77
C VAL A 146 -11.69 39.43 9.49
N SER A 147 -11.88 38.44 10.37
CA SER A 147 -13.14 37.68 10.45
C SER A 147 -14.29 38.66 10.64
N ASN A 148 -15.17 38.78 9.64
CA ASN A 148 -16.21 39.80 9.56
C ASN A 148 -17.61 39.21 9.81
N PRO A 149 -17.99 38.91 11.07
CA PRO A 149 -19.29 38.34 11.41
C PRO A 149 -20.46 39.31 11.19
N LEU A 150 -20.19 40.61 10.97
CA LEU A 150 -21.19 41.66 10.77
C LEU A 150 -21.42 42.02 9.29
N ALA A 151 -20.80 41.30 8.35
CA ALA A 151 -20.89 41.54 6.90
C ALA A 151 -20.62 43.02 6.51
N GLN A 152 -19.73 43.69 7.24
CA GLN A 152 -19.33 45.06 6.90
C GLN A 152 -18.56 45.07 5.58
N VAL A 153 -18.76 46.10 4.77
CA VAL A 153 -18.11 46.21 3.47
C VAL A 153 -16.59 46.39 3.66
N ASP A 154 -15.79 45.43 3.19
CA ASP A 154 -14.31 45.52 3.27
C ASP A 154 -13.78 46.36 2.10
N MET A 155 -13.26 47.54 2.45
CA MET A 155 -12.72 48.49 1.49
C MET A 155 -11.52 47.94 0.72
N ASN A 156 -10.72 47.03 1.31
CA ASN A 156 -9.57 46.42 0.64
C ASN A 156 -10.02 45.44 -0.44
N LEU A 157 -11.11 44.69 -0.20
CA LEU A 157 -11.68 43.79 -1.20
C LEU A 157 -12.28 44.57 -2.38
N ILE A 158 -13.01 45.65 -2.10
CA ILE A 158 -13.54 46.53 -3.17
C ILE A 158 -12.40 47.14 -3.98
N GLN A 159 -11.34 47.59 -3.32
CA GLN A 159 -10.20 48.19 -4.01
C GLN A 159 -9.50 47.15 -4.92
N ALA A 160 -9.33 45.92 -4.45
CA ALA A 160 -8.79 44.82 -5.25
C ALA A 160 -9.69 44.48 -6.45
N GLU A 161 -11.01 44.46 -6.26
CA GLU A 161 -11.98 44.23 -7.33
C GLU A 161 -11.93 45.36 -8.39
N LYS A 162 -11.87 46.62 -7.96
CA LYS A 162 -11.69 47.77 -8.86
C LYS A 162 -10.39 47.70 -9.66
N PHE A 163 -9.30 47.23 -9.06
CA PHE A 163 -8.04 47.03 -9.79
C PHE A 163 -8.13 45.88 -10.79
N ALA A 164 -8.83 44.80 -10.46
CA ALA A 164 -9.09 43.70 -11.38
C ALA A 164 -9.93 44.16 -12.59
N GLU A 165 -10.98 44.98 -12.35
CA GLU A 165 -11.81 45.57 -13.40
C GLU A 165 -11.01 46.53 -14.29
N ALA A 166 -10.17 47.39 -13.70
CA ALA A 166 -9.27 48.27 -14.45
C ALA A 166 -8.27 47.50 -15.31
N ASN A 167 -7.72 46.38 -14.81
CA ASN A 167 -6.86 45.50 -15.61
C ASN A 167 -7.61 44.88 -16.80
N ALA A 168 -8.84 44.39 -16.57
CA ALA A 168 -9.64 43.77 -17.61
C ALA A 168 -10.05 44.77 -18.71
N THR A 169 -10.30 46.03 -18.37
CA THR A 169 -10.59 47.07 -19.37
C THR A 169 -9.37 47.39 -20.23
N LEU A 170 -8.18 47.53 -19.62
CA LEU A 170 -6.94 47.81 -20.34
C LEU A 170 -6.48 46.66 -21.24
N GLN A 171 -6.68 45.41 -20.82
CA GLN A 171 -6.41 44.21 -21.63
C GLN A 171 -7.19 44.18 -22.96
N LYS A 172 -8.38 44.80 -23.04
CA LYS A 172 -9.15 44.88 -24.30
C LYS A 172 -8.36 45.59 -25.40
N HIS A 173 -7.46 46.50 -25.04
CA HIS A 173 -6.62 47.25 -25.97
C HIS A 173 -5.33 46.51 -26.36
N MET A 174 -5.04 45.32 -25.80
CA MET A 174 -3.80 44.56 -26.05
C MET A 174 -3.56 44.26 -27.54
N LYS A 175 -4.60 43.87 -28.27
CA LYS A 175 -4.50 43.59 -29.71
C LYS A 175 -4.09 44.84 -30.50
N ALA A 176 -4.64 46.01 -30.13
CA ALA A 176 -4.32 47.28 -30.77
C ALA A 176 -2.91 47.77 -30.39
N ALA A 177 -2.48 47.56 -29.13
CA ALA A 177 -1.11 47.85 -28.68
C ALA A 177 -0.06 47.03 -29.44
N VAL A 178 -0.24 45.72 -29.57
CA VAL A 178 0.65 44.87 -30.39
C VAL A 178 0.63 45.30 -31.86
N GLY A 179 -0.54 45.71 -32.38
CA GLY A 179 -0.67 46.26 -33.74
C GLY A 179 0.10 47.58 -33.95
N LEU A 180 0.10 48.48 -32.97
CA LEU A 180 0.92 49.70 -33.00
C LEU A 180 2.41 49.35 -32.98
N LEU A 181 2.86 48.54 -32.03
CA LEU A 181 4.27 48.18 -31.90
C LEU A 181 4.82 47.52 -33.18
N ASN A 182 4.06 46.64 -33.83
CA ASN A 182 4.46 46.06 -35.12
C ASN A 182 4.67 47.14 -36.19
N ARG A 183 3.70 48.05 -36.37
CA ARG A 183 3.80 49.17 -37.32
C ARG A 183 5.01 50.07 -37.03
N LEU A 184 5.31 50.34 -35.76
CA LEU A 184 6.47 51.15 -35.37
C LEU A 184 7.79 50.46 -35.70
N THR A 185 7.88 49.13 -35.58
CA THR A 185 9.09 48.40 -36.00
C THR A 185 9.27 48.35 -37.51
N GLU A 186 8.20 48.45 -38.30
CA GLU A 186 8.24 48.47 -39.77
C GLU A 186 8.58 49.87 -40.30
N ALA A 187 8.09 50.92 -39.62
CA ALA A 187 8.36 52.33 -39.90
C ALA A 187 9.77 52.82 -39.49
N GLY A 188 10.59 51.97 -38.87
CA GLY A 188 11.89 52.34 -38.29
C GLY A 188 12.90 52.98 -39.26
N ASN A 189 12.73 52.84 -40.58
CA ASN A 189 13.62 53.46 -41.57
C ASN A 189 13.22 54.90 -41.93
N ILE A 190 12.11 55.41 -41.40
CA ILE A 190 11.55 56.73 -41.72
C ILE A 190 12.27 57.84 -40.93
N TRP A 191 12.78 57.52 -39.73
CA TRP A 191 13.30 58.51 -38.78
C TRP A 191 14.83 58.51 -38.70
N SER A 192 15.43 59.70 -38.75
CA SER A 192 16.89 59.87 -38.66
C SER A 192 17.40 60.03 -37.22
N GLU A 193 16.72 60.85 -36.41
CA GLU A 193 16.92 60.98 -34.97
C GLU A 193 15.56 61.15 -34.27
N LEU A 194 15.38 60.47 -33.12
CA LEU A 194 14.17 60.59 -32.30
C LEU A 194 14.44 61.48 -31.08
N HIS A 195 13.57 62.46 -30.85
CA HIS A 195 13.63 63.40 -29.74
C HIS A 195 12.46 63.14 -28.78
N PHE A 196 12.78 62.72 -27.56
CA PHE A 196 11.77 62.38 -26.55
C PHE A 196 11.68 63.45 -25.46
N PRO A 197 10.46 63.78 -24.99
CA PRO A 197 10.26 64.87 -24.02
C PRO A 197 11.04 64.64 -22.73
N ASP A 198 11.75 65.68 -22.27
CA ASP A 198 12.43 65.67 -20.98
C ASP A 198 11.62 66.40 -19.89
N VAL A 199 12.19 66.52 -18.70
CA VAL A 199 11.55 67.16 -17.54
C VAL A 199 11.19 68.64 -17.81
N THR A 200 11.96 69.33 -18.65
CA THR A 200 11.79 70.75 -18.94
C THR A 200 10.52 71.04 -19.75
N CYS A 201 10.03 70.09 -20.57
CA CYS A 201 8.72 70.19 -21.23
C CYS A 201 7.55 70.42 -20.24
N PHE A 202 7.71 69.97 -18.99
CA PHE A 202 6.72 70.12 -17.95
C PHE A 202 7.07 71.25 -16.96
N LEU A 203 8.35 71.43 -16.62
CA LEU A 203 8.76 72.45 -15.64
C LEU A 203 8.85 73.87 -16.21
N THR A 204 9.20 74.05 -17.48
CA THR A 204 9.37 75.38 -18.09
C THR A 204 8.03 76.15 -18.16
N PRO A 205 6.91 75.55 -18.62
CA PRO A 205 5.59 76.18 -18.53
C PRO A 205 5.18 76.55 -17.09
N MET A 206 5.71 75.85 -16.09
CA MET A 206 5.48 76.16 -14.67
C MET A 206 6.32 77.32 -14.16
N LYS A 207 7.48 77.60 -14.76
CA LYS A 207 8.32 78.76 -14.41
C LYS A 207 7.82 80.04 -15.09
N ASP A 208 7.36 79.95 -16.33
CA ASP A 208 7.00 81.14 -17.13
C ASP A 208 5.61 81.72 -16.78
N LEU A 209 4.72 80.91 -16.19
CA LEU A 209 3.37 81.34 -15.74
C LEU A 209 3.24 81.62 -14.24
N VAL A 210 4.29 81.36 -13.44
CA VAL A 210 4.31 81.73 -12.01
C VAL A 210 5.07 83.05 -11.90
N PRO A 211 4.42 84.19 -11.60
CA PRO A 211 5.14 85.43 -11.40
C PRO A 211 6.15 85.25 -10.27
N ASN A 212 7.32 85.90 -10.36
CA ASN A 212 8.20 86.08 -9.21
C ASN A 212 7.35 86.63 -8.05
N LEU A 213 7.32 85.92 -6.91
CA LEU A 213 6.54 86.33 -5.74
C LEU A 213 6.87 87.75 -5.27
N ASP A 214 8.06 88.26 -5.61
CA ASP A 214 8.51 89.62 -5.27
C ASP A 214 7.92 90.73 -6.17
N THR A 215 7.15 90.39 -7.21
CA THR A 215 6.62 91.36 -8.21
C THR A 215 5.09 91.43 -8.32
N LEU A 216 4.34 90.67 -7.50
CA LEU A 216 2.87 90.71 -7.50
C LEU A 216 2.33 91.83 -6.60
N MET A 217 1.60 92.79 -7.18
CA MET A 217 0.73 93.70 -6.41
C MET A 217 -0.47 92.91 -5.86
N PRO A 218 -0.97 93.23 -4.65
CA PRO A 218 -2.09 92.50 -4.05
C PRO A 218 -3.38 92.77 -4.84
N GLY A 219 -3.86 91.77 -5.57
CA GLY A 219 -5.14 91.81 -6.29
C GLY A 219 -5.12 91.41 -7.77
N GLU A 220 -3.96 91.18 -8.39
CA GLU A 220 -3.90 90.68 -9.76
C GLU A 220 -3.98 89.15 -9.81
N ALA A 221 -5.05 88.64 -10.42
CA ALA A 221 -5.23 87.21 -10.65
C ALA A 221 -4.23 86.70 -11.70
N PRO A 222 -3.58 85.54 -11.49
CA PRO A 222 -2.70 84.95 -12.50
C PRO A 222 -3.46 84.68 -13.80
N PRO A 223 -2.79 84.72 -14.97
CA PRO A 223 -3.43 84.64 -16.27
C PRO A 223 -4.35 83.41 -16.40
N ASN A 224 -5.47 83.61 -17.12
CA ASN A 224 -6.59 82.69 -17.24
C ASN A 224 -6.30 81.49 -18.16
N VAL A 225 -5.20 80.76 -17.91
CA VAL A 225 -4.66 79.75 -18.83
C VAL A 225 -4.55 78.39 -18.12
N ILE A 226 -5.19 77.37 -18.68
CA ILE A 226 -5.00 75.97 -18.26
C ILE A 226 -3.59 75.56 -18.72
N MET A 227 -2.75 75.16 -17.77
CA MET A 227 -1.36 74.79 -18.06
C MET A 227 -1.32 73.51 -18.89
N LYS A 228 -0.52 73.54 -19.95
CA LYS A 228 -0.27 72.40 -20.84
C LYS A 228 1.24 72.17 -20.95
N PRO A 229 1.69 70.92 -21.18
CA PRO A 229 3.08 70.66 -21.51
C PRO A 229 3.50 71.44 -22.76
N ASP A 230 4.72 71.96 -22.76
CA ASP A 230 5.32 72.57 -23.94
C ASP A 230 6.34 71.61 -24.54
N PHE A 231 5.89 70.85 -25.54
CA PHE A 231 6.73 69.89 -26.28
C PHE A 231 7.65 70.57 -27.31
N SER A 232 7.78 71.90 -27.31
CA SER A 232 8.83 72.59 -28.07
C SER A 232 10.13 72.81 -27.26
N GLN A 233 10.12 72.47 -25.96
CA GLN A 233 11.23 72.64 -25.01
C GLN A 233 12.23 71.47 -25.05
N GLY A 234 12.95 71.17 -23.96
CA GLY A 234 14.04 70.20 -23.95
C GLY A 234 13.61 68.77 -24.29
N HIS A 235 14.43 68.12 -25.13
CA HIS A 235 14.29 66.70 -25.47
C HIS A 235 15.62 65.98 -25.26
N PHE A 236 15.56 64.67 -25.02
CA PHE A 236 16.73 63.81 -25.10
C PHE A 236 16.68 62.97 -26.38
N ASN A 237 17.84 62.80 -27.01
CA ASN A 237 17.96 62.08 -28.27
C ASN A 237 18.03 60.58 -28.03
N VAL A 238 17.35 59.82 -28.88
CA VAL A 238 17.37 58.35 -28.92
C VAL A 238 17.73 57.90 -30.32
N ASP A 239 18.67 56.95 -30.41
CA ASP A 239 18.99 56.29 -31.68
C ASP A 239 17.78 55.45 -32.15
N THR A 240 17.38 55.65 -33.41
CA THR A 240 16.30 54.90 -34.05
C THR A 240 16.55 53.39 -33.96
N ARG A 241 17.81 52.94 -34.02
CA ARG A 241 18.17 51.52 -33.87
C ARG A 241 17.85 50.98 -32.48
N ASP A 242 18.17 51.73 -31.44
CA ASP A 242 17.91 51.33 -30.05
C ASP A 242 16.41 51.34 -29.74
N PHE A 243 15.67 52.32 -30.28
CA PHE A 243 14.21 52.35 -30.21
C PHE A 243 13.56 51.14 -30.87
N VAL A 244 13.98 50.77 -32.08
CA VAL A 244 13.49 49.57 -32.78
C VAL A 244 13.86 48.31 -32.00
N LYS A 245 15.10 48.21 -31.49
CA LYS A 245 15.56 47.07 -30.67
C LYS A 245 14.68 46.90 -29.42
N LYS A 246 14.43 47.98 -28.67
CA LYS A 246 13.56 47.95 -27.50
C LYS A 246 12.13 47.54 -27.86
N THR A 247 11.58 48.09 -28.94
CA THR A 247 10.22 47.79 -29.41
C THR A 247 10.05 46.33 -29.84
N VAL A 248 11.02 45.76 -30.57
CA VAL A 248 11.05 44.34 -30.94
C VAL A 248 11.16 43.44 -29.70
N PHE A 249 11.92 43.86 -28.69
CA PHE A 249 12.04 43.12 -27.44
C PHE A 249 10.73 43.10 -26.63
N GLU A 250 10.01 44.22 -26.53
CA GLU A 250 8.69 44.25 -25.86
C GLU A 250 7.66 43.41 -26.62
N LEU A 251 7.70 43.39 -27.96
CA LEU A 251 6.90 42.48 -28.79
C LEU A 251 7.26 41.01 -28.53
N LEU A 252 8.56 40.68 -28.43
CA LEU A 252 9.02 39.34 -28.10
C LEU A 252 8.46 38.88 -26.75
N ARG A 253 8.57 39.71 -25.71
CA ARG A 253 8.00 39.41 -24.38
C ARG A 253 6.49 39.16 -24.45
N ALA A 254 5.76 39.98 -25.21
CA ALA A 254 4.32 39.83 -25.39
C ALA A 254 3.94 38.52 -26.11
N HIS A 255 4.61 38.19 -27.21
CA HIS A 255 4.33 36.97 -27.98
C HIS A 255 4.76 35.68 -27.27
N LEU A 256 5.91 35.70 -26.59
CA LEU A 256 6.44 34.55 -25.85
C LEU A 256 5.49 34.16 -24.71
N ARG A 257 5.03 35.16 -23.93
CA ARG A 257 4.09 34.95 -22.82
C ARG A 257 2.65 34.67 -23.28
N ALA A 258 2.31 35.00 -24.52
CA ALA A 258 1.07 34.57 -25.16
C ALA A 258 1.12 33.14 -25.72
N GLY A 259 2.28 32.46 -25.70
CA GLY A 259 2.45 31.12 -26.27
C GLY A 259 2.57 31.09 -27.80
N HIS A 260 2.80 32.24 -28.44
CA HIS A 260 2.99 32.36 -29.88
C HIS A 260 4.44 32.03 -30.28
N PHE A 261 4.83 30.75 -30.16
CA PHE A 261 6.22 30.30 -30.31
C PHE A 261 6.83 30.63 -31.69
N LEU A 262 6.11 30.41 -32.79
CA LEU A 262 6.61 30.71 -34.15
C LEU A 262 6.97 32.19 -34.30
N LYS A 263 6.08 33.09 -33.87
CA LYS A 263 6.31 34.54 -33.94
C LYS A 263 7.43 34.98 -32.99
N SER A 264 7.53 34.35 -31.82
CA SER A 264 8.61 34.60 -30.87
C SER A 264 9.97 34.23 -31.45
N ARG A 265 10.06 33.11 -32.19
CA ARG A 265 11.29 32.71 -32.89
C ARG A 265 11.69 33.71 -33.97
N GLU A 266 10.76 34.15 -34.80
CA GLU A 266 11.01 35.19 -35.82
C GLU A 266 11.54 36.49 -35.21
N LEU A 267 10.96 36.92 -34.08
CA LEU A 267 11.39 38.13 -33.36
C LEU A 267 12.77 37.95 -32.72
N CYS A 268 13.08 36.77 -32.17
CA CYS A 268 14.43 36.42 -31.70
C CYS A 268 15.47 36.52 -32.83
N GLU A 269 15.19 35.94 -34.01
CA GLU A 269 16.08 36.03 -35.17
C GLU A 269 16.26 37.48 -35.65
N ARG A 270 15.21 38.29 -35.59
CA ARG A 270 15.26 39.72 -35.91
C ARG A 270 16.10 40.51 -34.88
N MET A 271 16.00 40.18 -33.59
CA MET A 271 16.82 40.78 -32.53
C MET A 271 18.32 40.51 -32.72
N VAL A 272 18.69 39.28 -33.09
CA VAL A 272 20.10 38.93 -33.35
C VAL A 272 20.66 39.72 -34.54
N LYS A 273 19.86 39.93 -35.60
CA LYS A 273 20.27 40.76 -36.76
C LYS A 273 20.43 42.25 -36.44
N LEU A 274 19.82 42.73 -35.37
CA LEU A 274 19.90 44.13 -34.92
C LEU A 274 21.11 44.39 -33.99
N GLU A 275 21.90 43.38 -33.62
CA GLU A 275 23.16 43.52 -32.86
C GLU A 275 24.31 44.01 -33.77
N PRO A 276 25.20 44.93 -33.32
CA PRO A 276 26.37 45.35 -34.09
C PRO A 276 27.53 44.32 -34.03
N ASP A 277 28.17 44.05 -35.16
CA ASP A 277 29.25 43.04 -35.28
C ASP A 277 30.57 43.42 -34.52
N ASP A 278 30.85 44.71 -34.28
CA ASP A 278 32.22 45.22 -34.00
C ASP A 278 32.43 46.08 -32.71
N ALA A 279 31.72 45.84 -31.60
CA ALA A 279 32.06 46.49 -30.32
C ALA A 279 32.93 45.60 -29.40
N PRO A 280 34.13 46.03 -28.97
CA PRO A 280 35.01 45.23 -28.11
C PRO A 280 34.42 45.03 -26.71
N VAL A 281 34.52 43.79 -26.20
CA VAL A 281 33.96 43.30 -24.92
C VAL A 281 34.36 44.17 -23.71
N ALA A 282 35.54 44.77 -23.72
CA ALA A 282 36.04 45.65 -22.65
C ALA A 282 35.37 47.04 -22.60
N LYS A 283 34.71 47.49 -23.68
CA LYS A 283 33.86 48.70 -23.70
C LYS A 283 32.44 48.39 -23.23
N ARG A 284 31.93 47.16 -23.46
CA ARG A 284 30.60 46.70 -23.03
C ARG A 284 30.47 46.60 -21.51
N SER A 285 31.49 46.16 -20.77
CA SER A 285 31.43 46.10 -19.30
C SER A 285 31.39 47.49 -18.64
N ARG A 286 32.22 48.44 -19.10
CA ARG A 286 32.18 49.83 -18.62
C ARG A 286 30.94 50.60 -19.06
N LEU A 287 30.34 50.27 -20.21
CA LEU A 287 29.03 50.80 -20.61
C LEU A 287 27.91 50.18 -19.77
N ASN A 288 27.94 48.87 -19.53
CA ASN A 288 26.98 48.16 -18.69
C ASN A 288 27.02 48.68 -17.25
N ASP A 289 28.18 48.94 -16.65
CA ASP A 289 28.25 49.50 -15.30
C ASP A 289 27.71 50.94 -15.21
N VAL A 290 27.76 51.70 -16.33
CA VAL A 290 27.22 53.07 -16.43
C VAL A 290 25.74 53.10 -16.79
N LEU A 291 25.25 52.11 -17.55
CA LEU A 291 23.86 51.93 -17.98
C LEU A 291 23.02 51.16 -16.94
N ILE A 292 23.59 50.20 -16.21
CA ILE A 292 22.96 49.54 -15.05
C ILE A 292 22.81 50.54 -13.90
N ALA A 293 23.74 51.50 -13.76
CA ALA A 293 23.60 52.63 -12.83
C ALA A 293 22.56 53.69 -13.29
N LYS A 294 22.11 53.63 -14.54
CA LYS A 294 21.18 54.56 -15.19
C LYS A 294 20.13 53.79 -16.00
N GLY A 295 19.14 53.20 -15.33
CA GLY A 295 17.94 52.67 -15.99
C GLY A 295 17.36 53.68 -16.99
N GLU A 296 17.65 53.45 -18.27
CA GLU A 296 17.20 54.25 -19.40
C GLU A 296 16.07 53.47 -20.08
N ILE A 297 15.03 54.18 -20.51
CA ILE A 297 13.83 53.67 -21.16
C ILE A 297 14.08 52.70 -22.34
N MET A 298 15.26 52.78 -22.96
CA MET A 298 15.69 51.95 -24.10
C MET A 298 16.48 50.70 -23.70
N TRP A 299 16.74 50.50 -22.41
CA TRP A 299 17.53 49.37 -21.95
C TRP A 299 16.81 48.03 -22.16
N VAL A 300 17.59 47.05 -22.61
CA VAL A 300 17.18 45.65 -22.81
C VAL A 300 18.07 44.79 -21.92
N ASP A 301 17.45 44.05 -20.99
CA ASP A 301 18.14 43.14 -20.10
C ASP A 301 18.84 42.02 -20.89
N PRO A 302 20.18 41.95 -20.88
CA PRO A 302 20.93 40.91 -21.58
C PRO A 302 20.60 39.50 -21.09
N ASP A 303 20.36 39.32 -19.80
CA ASP A 303 20.10 38.00 -19.21
C ASP A 303 18.71 37.50 -19.60
N GLU A 304 17.71 38.39 -19.59
CA GLU A 304 16.34 38.05 -20.02
C GLU A 304 16.27 37.78 -21.54
N LEU A 305 17.01 38.56 -22.35
CA LEU A 305 17.13 38.30 -23.78
C LEU A 305 17.79 36.94 -24.05
N THR A 306 18.86 36.63 -23.31
CA THR A 306 19.58 35.36 -23.41
C THR A 306 18.67 34.17 -23.10
N GLY A 307 17.92 34.23 -22.00
CA GLY A 307 16.94 33.19 -21.65
C GLY A 307 15.83 33.02 -22.71
N CYS A 308 15.42 34.11 -23.37
CA CYS A 308 14.45 34.03 -24.48
C CYS A 308 15.03 33.37 -25.73
N LEU A 309 16.31 33.59 -26.03
CA LEU A 309 17.01 32.95 -27.16
C LEU A 309 17.17 31.44 -26.92
N GLU A 310 17.54 31.03 -25.70
CA GLU A 310 17.62 29.62 -25.31
C GLU A 310 16.27 28.91 -25.40
N ALA A 311 15.22 29.52 -24.86
CA ALA A 311 13.87 28.96 -24.88
C ALA A 311 13.33 28.73 -26.30
N MET A 312 13.81 29.51 -27.28
CA MET A 312 13.40 29.45 -28.68
C MET A 312 14.40 28.72 -29.59
N GLU A 313 15.48 28.15 -29.02
CA GLU A 313 16.55 27.45 -29.73
C GLU A 313 17.25 28.31 -30.83
N VAL A 314 17.31 29.63 -30.64
CA VAL A 314 17.96 30.56 -31.58
C VAL A 314 19.40 30.81 -31.14
N LYS A 315 20.37 30.38 -31.96
CA LYS A 315 21.79 30.56 -31.65
C LYS A 315 22.21 32.05 -31.76
N PRO A 316 22.87 32.63 -30.74
CA PRO A 316 23.48 33.95 -30.88
C PRO A 316 24.67 33.93 -31.84
N SER A 317 25.05 35.10 -32.37
CA SER A 317 26.12 35.27 -33.37
C SER A 317 27.55 35.03 -32.83
N LYS A 318 27.76 34.97 -31.50
CA LYS A 318 29.05 34.61 -30.87
C LYS A 318 28.87 33.57 -29.77
N ALA A 319 29.77 32.58 -29.74
CA ALA A 319 29.66 31.35 -28.96
C ALA A 319 30.29 31.39 -27.55
N SER A 320 30.78 32.53 -27.06
CA SER A 320 31.59 32.57 -25.82
C SER A 320 30.81 32.78 -24.52
N ASP A 321 29.51 33.11 -24.58
CA ASP A 321 28.82 33.68 -23.42
C ASP A 321 27.61 32.82 -22.97
N PHE A 322 27.82 31.53 -22.74
CA PHE A 322 26.85 30.70 -22.00
C PHE A 322 27.49 29.99 -20.81
N PRO A 323 26.96 30.16 -19.57
CA PRO A 323 27.08 29.15 -18.53
C PRO A 323 26.32 27.90 -18.96
N ALA A 324 26.93 26.73 -18.82
CA ALA A 324 26.40 25.42 -19.21
C ALA A 324 25.25 24.94 -18.29
N ALA A 325 24.17 25.70 -18.19
CA ALA A 325 22.98 25.32 -17.46
C ALA A 325 21.78 25.23 -18.43
N LEU A 326 21.23 24.02 -18.54
CA LEU A 326 19.89 23.68 -19.06
C LEU A 326 19.71 23.25 -20.52
N GLN A 327 20.77 23.05 -21.32
CA GLN A 327 20.62 22.40 -22.63
C GLN A 327 21.49 21.14 -22.76
N THR A 328 20.96 20.00 -22.32
CA THR A 328 21.07 18.63 -22.92
C THR A 328 20.63 17.57 -21.90
N TYR A 329 19.32 17.36 -21.80
CA TYR A 329 18.75 16.24 -21.03
C TYR A 329 18.91 14.95 -21.83
N SER A 330 19.89 14.11 -21.47
CA SER A 330 19.79 12.62 -21.44
C SER A 330 21.15 11.91 -21.38
N GLU A 331 22.25 12.48 -21.90
CA GLU A 331 23.57 11.82 -21.89
C GLU A 331 24.55 12.38 -20.87
N ASP A 332 24.54 13.69 -20.60
CA ASP A 332 25.50 14.27 -19.64
C ASP A 332 25.06 14.12 -18.19
N THR A 333 23.78 13.87 -17.92
CA THR A 333 23.30 13.45 -16.59
C THR A 333 23.94 12.13 -16.17
N LEU A 334 24.20 11.22 -17.13
CA LEU A 334 24.93 9.97 -16.89
C LEU A 334 26.42 10.18 -16.68
N LYS A 335 27.04 11.15 -17.37
CA LYS A 335 28.45 11.51 -17.14
C LYS A 335 28.64 12.17 -15.76
N ALA A 336 27.70 13.02 -15.33
CA ALA A 336 27.70 13.61 -14.00
C ALA A 336 27.43 12.59 -12.86
N MET A 337 26.88 11.42 -13.18
CA MET A 337 26.66 10.32 -12.23
C MET A 337 27.73 9.23 -12.29
N ASN A 338 28.68 9.30 -13.24
CA ASN A 338 29.82 8.40 -13.24
C ASN A 338 30.69 8.73 -12.02
N PRO A 339 30.98 7.75 -11.14
CA PRO A 339 31.75 7.96 -9.92
C PRO A 339 33.23 8.28 -10.17
N GLU A 340 33.65 8.47 -11.41
CA GLU A 340 35.03 8.82 -11.79
C GLU A 340 35.33 10.31 -11.52
N ASP A 341 34.33 11.19 -11.65
CA ASP A 341 34.50 12.61 -11.37
C ASP A 341 33.99 12.93 -9.96
N GLY A 342 34.92 13.04 -9.01
CA GLY A 342 34.70 13.30 -7.58
C GLY A 342 34.07 14.65 -7.22
N THR A 343 33.01 15.07 -7.92
CA THR A 343 32.24 16.26 -7.59
C THR A 343 31.00 15.90 -6.77
N ASP A 344 30.83 16.58 -5.63
CA ASP A 344 29.66 16.51 -4.74
C ASP A 344 28.42 17.13 -5.43
N SER A 345 27.97 16.52 -6.52
CA SER A 345 26.74 16.89 -7.21
C SER A 345 25.54 16.55 -6.31
N LYS A 346 24.79 17.57 -5.88
CA LYS A 346 23.51 17.41 -5.17
C LYS A 346 22.47 16.90 -6.15
N MET A 347 21.95 15.70 -5.91
CA MET A 347 20.85 15.13 -6.68
C MET A 347 19.61 16.02 -6.58
N LEU A 348 19.01 16.39 -7.72
CA LEU A 348 17.86 17.28 -7.77
C LEU A 348 16.57 16.50 -7.53
N LEU A 349 15.52 17.18 -7.05
CA LEU A 349 14.18 16.59 -6.85
C LEU A 349 13.62 15.97 -8.14
N VAL A 350 13.97 16.55 -9.30
CA VAL A 350 13.57 16.08 -10.63
C VAL A 350 14.13 14.67 -10.92
N ASP A 351 15.36 14.38 -10.47
CA ASP A 351 15.98 13.07 -10.67
C ASP A 351 15.29 11.98 -9.85
N ARG A 352 14.75 12.33 -8.68
CA ARG A 352 13.97 11.38 -7.84
C ARG A 352 12.62 11.05 -8.46
N LEU A 353 11.90 12.10 -8.89
CA LEU A 353 10.56 11.95 -9.48
C LEU A 353 10.59 11.19 -10.82
N THR A 354 11.65 11.34 -11.61
CA THR A 354 11.80 10.60 -12.88
C THR A 354 12.01 9.10 -12.68
N VAL A 355 12.71 8.69 -11.62
CA VAL A 355 12.84 7.26 -11.27
C VAL A 355 11.54 6.70 -10.72
N GLU A 356 10.93 7.40 -9.76
CA GLU A 356 9.64 6.96 -9.18
C GLU A 356 8.56 6.78 -10.26
N ALA A 357 8.48 7.67 -11.25
CA ALA A 357 7.51 7.59 -12.33
C ALA A 357 7.75 6.45 -13.35
N THR A 358 8.95 5.84 -13.34
CA THR A 358 9.35 4.81 -14.31
C THR A 358 9.53 3.42 -13.69
N MET A 359 9.54 3.32 -12.36
CA MET A 359 9.58 2.07 -11.60
C MET A 359 8.42 1.12 -11.95
N GLY A 360 8.72 -0.15 -12.20
CA GLY A 360 7.72 -1.21 -12.43
C GLY A 360 7.24 -1.41 -13.88
N LYS A 361 7.72 -0.60 -14.84
CA LYS A 361 7.47 -0.86 -16.27
C LYS A 361 8.43 -1.95 -16.77
N SER A 362 7.90 -2.99 -17.40
CA SER A 362 8.56 -4.26 -17.80
C SER A 362 9.72 -4.15 -18.80
N SER A 363 10.20 -2.93 -19.09
CA SER A 363 11.31 -2.62 -19.99
C SER A 363 12.35 -1.71 -19.31
N SER A 364 12.63 -1.92 -18.02
CA SER A 364 13.63 -1.09 -17.34
C SER A 364 15.03 -1.37 -17.89
N SER A 365 15.56 -0.44 -18.67
CA SER A 365 16.93 -0.52 -19.21
C SER A 365 17.93 -0.65 -18.06
N VAL A 366 19.07 -1.32 -18.29
CA VAL A 366 20.20 -1.43 -17.34
C VAL A 366 20.56 -0.08 -16.72
N LEU A 367 20.33 1.00 -17.47
CA LEU A 367 20.47 2.40 -17.06
C LEU A 367 19.60 2.76 -15.85
N GLN A 368 18.32 2.40 -15.86
CA GLN A 368 17.37 2.72 -14.79
C GLN A 368 17.71 1.94 -13.51
N MET A 369 18.15 0.69 -13.66
CA MET A 369 18.61 -0.13 -12.53
C MET A 369 19.85 0.48 -11.87
N LYS A 370 20.82 0.97 -12.67
CA LYS A 370 21.98 1.70 -12.15
C LYS A 370 21.59 3.01 -11.47
N LEU A 371 20.60 3.72 -12.01
CA LEU A 371 20.14 5.00 -11.46
C LEU A 371 19.40 4.80 -10.13
N ALA A 372 18.58 3.75 -10.00
CA ALA A 372 17.98 3.31 -8.75
C ALA A 372 19.02 2.96 -7.67
N CYS A 373 20.07 2.20 -8.02
CA CYS A 373 21.15 1.91 -7.08
C CYS A 373 21.98 3.17 -6.72
N GLY A 374 22.18 4.08 -7.69
CA GLY A 374 22.81 5.37 -7.48
C GLY A 374 22.02 6.29 -6.55
N MET A 375 20.68 6.28 -6.64
CA MET A 375 19.79 6.98 -5.71
C MET A 375 19.97 6.50 -4.27
N ILE A 376 19.98 5.18 -4.07
CA ILE A 376 20.18 4.59 -2.73
C ILE A 376 21.52 5.09 -2.15
N ALA A 377 22.59 5.03 -2.93
CA ALA A 377 23.91 5.50 -2.51
C ALA A 377 23.94 7.01 -2.20
N ALA A 378 23.30 7.83 -3.05
CA ALA A 378 23.19 9.27 -2.84
C ALA A 378 22.36 9.62 -1.60
N SER A 379 21.25 8.92 -1.36
CA SER A 379 20.42 9.11 -0.16
C SER A 379 21.19 8.76 1.12
N ILE A 380 21.95 7.67 1.13
CA ILE A 380 22.84 7.31 2.25
C ILE A 380 23.89 8.42 2.49
N ARG A 381 24.48 8.95 1.40
CA ARG A 381 25.48 10.02 1.46
C ARG A 381 24.90 11.31 2.05
N ASN A 382 23.67 11.65 1.68
CA ASN A 382 23.00 12.89 2.08
C ASN A 382 22.17 12.78 3.37
N SER A 383 22.08 11.59 3.98
CA SER A 383 21.16 11.28 5.10
C SER A 383 19.67 11.44 4.75
N ASP A 384 19.30 11.26 3.49
CA ASP A 384 17.90 11.30 3.06
C ASP A 384 17.21 9.96 3.35
N PRO A 385 15.88 9.95 3.61
CA PRO A 385 15.12 8.72 3.73
C PRO A 385 15.20 7.92 2.42
N ILE A 386 15.37 6.60 2.55
CA ILE A 386 15.43 5.66 1.44
C ILE A 386 14.08 4.97 1.32
N ASP A 387 13.54 4.92 0.11
CA ASP A 387 12.28 4.21 -0.13
C ASP A 387 12.43 2.69 0.07
N LEU A 388 11.64 2.12 0.98
CA LEU A 388 11.68 0.69 1.29
C LEU A 388 11.23 -0.17 0.11
N THR A 389 10.28 0.32 -0.70
CA THR A 389 9.83 -0.40 -1.91
C THR A 389 10.95 -0.54 -2.92
N LEU A 390 11.73 0.52 -3.13
CA LEU A 390 12.95 0.49 -3.94
C LEU A 390 13.98 -0.53 -3.41
N VAL A 391 14.22 -0.55 -2.09
CA VAL A 391 15.17 -1.48 -1.47
C VAL A 391 14.74 -2.93 -1.64
N LEU A 392 13.46 -3.24 -1.41
CA LEU A 392 12.91 -4.59 -1.58
C LEU A 392 12.97 -5.03 -3.05
N PHE A 393 12.66 -4.13 -3.99
CA PHE A 393 12.77 -4.41 -5.43
C PHE A 393 14.21 -4.73 -5.83
N VAL A 394 15.18 -3.92 -5.39
CA VAL A 394 16.60 -4.12 -5.73
C VAL A 394 17.17 -5.38 -5.06
N ALA A 395 16.81 -5.65 -3.80
CA ALA A 395 17.30 -6.80 -3.04
C ALA A 395 16.71 -8.15 -3.48
N SER A 396 15.52 -8.15 -4.06
CA SER A 396 14.85 -9.35 -4.60
C SER A 396 15.26 -9.67 -6.04
N ASN A 397 15.77 -8.70 -6.80
CA ASN A 397 16.19 -8.90 -8.17
C ASN A 397 17.66 -9.34 -8.27
N ALA A 398 17.86 -10.60 -8.68
CA ALA A 398 19.19 -11.21 -8.83
C ALA A 398 20.12 -10.46 -9.82
N THR A 399 19.57 -9.71 -10.77
CA THR A 399 20.37 -8.93 -11.75
C THR A 399 20.83 -7.58 -11.21
N VAL A 400 20.08 -6.99 -10.27
CA VAL A 400 20.34 -5.65 -9.72
C VAL A 400 21.15 -5.72 -8.44
N SER A 401 20.97 -6.78 -7.63
CA SER A 401 21.72 -7.01 -6.40
C SER A 401 23.26 -6.89 -6.54
N PRO A 402 23.90 -7.42 -7.62
CA PRO A 402 25.33 -7.21 -7.86
C PRO A 402 25.73 -5.75 -8.10
N VAL A 403 24.91 -5.01 -8.86
CA VAL A 403 25.14 -3.59 -9.18
C VAL A 403 25.05 -2.74 -7.90
N LEU A 404 24.06 -3.00 -7.05
CA LEU A 404 23.94 -2.35 -5.76
C LEU A 404 25.14 -2.66 -4.85
N ALA A 405 25.57 -3.92 -4.78
CA ALA A 405 26.71 -4.33 -3.98
C ALA A 405 27.98 -3.58 -4.43
N GLU A 406 28.24 -3.51 -5.73
CA GLU A 406 29.40 -2.80 -6.30
C GLU A 406 29.40 -1.31 -5.93
N ILE A 407 28.25 -0.63 -6.06
CA ILE A 407 28.12 0.80 -5.73
C ILE A 407 28.35 1.04 -4.23
N LEU A 408 27.77 0.20 -3.36
CA LEU A 408 27.93 0.35 -1.91
C LEU A 408 29.35 0.03 -1.43
N ILE A 409 30.04 -0.93 -2.06
CA ILE A 409 31.47 -1.20 -1.80
C ILE A 409 32.32 0.02 -2.19
N LYS A 410 32.06 0.61 -3.37
CA LYS A 410 32.73 1.84 -3.81
C LYS A 410 32.48 3.00 -2.85
N GLU A 411 31.26 3.17 -2.35
CA GLU A 411 30.94 4.19 -1.33
C GLU A 411 31.65 3.94 0.00
N ALA A 412 31.83 2.68 0.40
CA ALA A 412 32.54 2.31 1.63
C ALA A 412 34.05 2.63 1.53
N GLN A 413 34.63 2.53 0.34
CA GLN A 413 36.04 2.84 0.07
C GLN A 413 36.36 4.34 0.01
N ARG A 414 35.36 5.24 0.00
CA ARG A 414 35.58 6.68 -0.15
C ARG A 414 36.22 7.29 1.12
N PRO A 415 37.31 8.08 1.00
CA PRO A 415 38.05 8.63 2.14
C PRO A 415 37.31 9.72 2.92
N ARG A 416 36.28 10.36 2.34
CA ARG A 416 35.48 11.44 2.97
C ARG A 416 34.00 11.09 3.13
N GLN A 417 33.66 9.81 3.33
CA GLN A 417 32.27 9.44 3.56
C GLN A 417 31.80 9.89 4.96
N LYS A 418 30.92 10.90 5.01
CA LYS A 418 30.44 11.47 6.29
C LYS A 418 29.60 10.48 7.11
N ASN A 419 28.90 9.55 6.45
CA ASN A 419 27.92 8.65 7.07
C ASN A 419 28.30 7.16 7.00
N LYS A 420 29.54 6.81 7.38
CA LYS A 420 30.00 5.40 7.37
C LYS A 420 29.09 4.48 8.20
N GLU A 421 28.57 4.93 9.33
CA GLU A 421 27.68 4.12 10.18
C GLU A 421 26.31 3.85 9.54
N ALA A 422 25.71 4.83 8.86
CA ALA A 422 24.45 4.61 8.13
C ALA A 422 24.63 3.64 6.96
N LEU A 423 25.76 3.76 6.25
CA LEU A 423 26.13 2.82 5.19
C LEU A 423 26.30 1.39 5.72
N LYS A 424 27.02 1.21 6.84
CA LYS A 424 27.16 -0.10 7.50
C LYS A 424 25.82 -0.67 7.94
N ALA A 425 24.98 0.15 8.59
CA ALA A 425 23.65 -0.27 9.03
C ALA A 425 22.76 -0.67 7.85
N PHE A 426 22.82 0.07 6.74
CA PHE A 426 22.09 -0.26 5.52
C PHE A 426 22.56 -1.57 4.87
N ILE A 427 23.88 -1.75 4.71
CA ILE A 427 24.45 -3.02 4.21
C ILE A 427 24.04 -4.19 5.12
N HIS A 428 24.10 -3.98 6.44
CA HIS A 428 23.71 -4.98 7.43
C HIS A 428 22.22 -5.33 7.36
N PHE A 429 21.35 -4.34 7.12
CA PHE A 429 19.91 -4.53 6.90
C PHE A 429 19.64 -5.34 5.62
N VAL A 430 20.22 -4.96 4.48
CA VAL A 430 20.00 -5.65 3.19
C VAL A 430 20.55 -7.09 3.23
N CYS A 431 21.71 -7.32 3.86
CA CYS A 431 22.24 -8.68 4.07
C CYS A 431 21.30 -9.55 4.93
N GLY A 432 20.53 -8.94 5.85
CA GLY A 432 19.52 -9.63 6.63
C GLY A 432 18.29 -10.05 5.83
N ILE A 433 17.96 -9.33 4.74
CA ILE A 433 16.78 -9.59 3.90
C ILE A 433 17.10 -10.52 2.73
N SER A 434 18.30 -10.42 2.15
CA SER A 434 18.69 -11.18 0.95
C SER A 434 19.98 -11.98 1.18
N SER A 435 19.83 -13.31 1.18
CA SER A 435 20.96 -14.25 1.27
C SER A 435 21.90 -14.13 0.07
N HIS A 436 21.36 -13.85 -1.12
CA HIS A 436 22.14 -13.61 -2.33
C HIS A 436 23.02 -12.37 -2.17
N PHE A 437 22.46 -11.26 -1.71
CA PHE A 437 23.22 -10.03 -1.44
C PHE A 437 24.29 -10.24 -0.36
N ALA A 438 23.97 -10.96 0.73
CA ALA A 438 24.93 -11.28 1.78
C ALA A 438 26.16 -12.04 1.25
N SER A 439 25.95 -13.00 0.33
CA SER A 439 27.04 -13.75 -0.30
C SER A 439 27.97 -12.88 -1.16
N LEU A 440 27.43 -11.84 -1.79
CA LEU A 440 28.21 -10.89 -2.61
C LEU A 440 29.09 -10.00 -1.73
N ILE A 441 28.55 -9.51 -0.61
CA ILE A 441 29.32 -8.73 0.37
C ILE A 441 30.38 -9.60 1.07
N GLU A 442 30.08 -10.86 1.36
CA GLU A 442 31.06 -11.81 1.94
C GLU A 442 32.26 -12.02 1.00
N LYS A 443 32.04 -12.16 -0.31
CA LYS A 443 33.11 -12.22 -1.32
C LYS A 443 33.93 -10.92 -1.39
N ALA A 444 33.27 -9.76 -1.26
CA ALA A 444 33.93 -8.45 -1.30
C ALA A 444 34.75 -8.12 -0.05
N LYS A 445 34.54 -8.84 1.06
CA LYS A 445 35.29 -8.64 2.32
C LYS A 445 36.79 -8.88 2.16
N GLU A 446 37.20 -9.74 1.22
CA GLU A 446 38.61 -9.96 0.88
C GLU A 446 39.28 -8.66 0.39
N THR A 447 38.53 -7.79 -0.28
CA THR A 447 38.99 -6.50 -0.80
C THR A 447 38.73 -5.31 0.13
N CYS A 448 37.77 -5.40 1.05
CA CYS A 448 37.41 -4.33 2.00
C CYS A 448 37.11 -4.87 3.40
N PRO A 449 38.09 -4.88 4.32
CA PRO A 449 37.91 -5.43 5.67
C PRO A 449 37.02 -4.57 6.58
N GLU A 450 36.76 -3.30 6.24
CA GLU A 450 35.88 -2.39 7.01
C GLU A 450 34.37 -2.71 6.86
N LEU A 451 33.99 -3.60 5.96
CA LEU A 451 32.59 -3.98 5.70
C LEU A 451 32.08 -4.95 6.78
N THR A 452 31.08 -4.50 7.54
CA THR A 452 30.34 -5.34 8.50
C THR A 452 29.08 -5.91 7.86
N TYR A 453 28.83 -7.20 8.02
CA TYR A 453 27.62 -7.88 7.53
C TYR A 453 27.01 -8.78 8.61
N ARG A 454 25.69 -8.97 8.56
CA ARG A 454 24.98 -10.03 9.29
C ARG A 454 24.74 -11.17 8.33
N LYS A 455 25.03 -12.41 8.72
CA LYS A 455 24.41 -13.54 8.05
C LYS A 455 22.91 -13.53 8.39
N PRO A 456 22.02 -13.93 7.47
CA PRO A 456 20.64 -14.20 7.82
C PRO A 456 20.61 -15.09 9.08
N ILE A 457 19.62 -14.91 9.94
CA ILE A 457 19.47 -15.78 11.11
C ILE A 457 19.17 -17.19 10.57
N GLU A 458 20.22 -17.98 10.39
CA GLU A 458 20.10 -19.42 10.32
C GLU A 458 19.70 -19.85 11.73
N THR A 459 18.41 -20.11 11.93
CA THR A 459 17.96 -20.84 13.11
C THR A 459 18.66 -22.19 13.06
N ALA A 460 19.79 -22.31 13.76
CA ALA A 460 20.44 -23.59 13.96
C ALA A 460 19.38 -24.50 14.61
N PRO A 461 19.02 -25.64 13.98
CA PRO A 461 18.08 -26.55 14.59
C PRO A 461 18.61 -26.94 15.98
N GLU A 462 17.71 -27.02 16.97
CA GLU A 462 18.04 -27.50 18.32
C GLU A 462 18.89 -28.78 18.24
N PRO A 463 19.81 -29.02 19.20
CA PRO A 463 20.62 -30.21 19.21
C PRO A 463 19.74 -31.44 19.39
N VAL A 464 19.30 -32.01 18.26
CA VAL A 464 18.66 -33.31 18.17
C VAL A 464 19.59 -34.31 18.83
N ILE A 465 19.03 -35.19 19.67
CA ILE A 465 19.71 -36.38 20.19
C ILE A 465 20.48 -37.01 19.03
N ARG A 466 21.81 -36.94 19.04
CA ARG A 466 22.62 -37.36 17.88
C ARG A 466 22.42 -38.86 17.68
N CYS A 467 21.69 -39.22 16.63
CA CYS A 467 21.64 -40.59 16.16
C CYS A 467 23.08 -41.11 15.99
N PRO A 468 23.35 -42.40 16.28
CA PRO A 468 24.65 -42.98 16.03
C PRO A 468 25.10 -42.70 14.60
N THR A 469 26.32 -42.18 14.43
CA THR A 469 26.88 -41.92 13.10
C THR A 469 27.03 -43.21 12.31
N ALA A 470 27.03 -43.12 10.97
CA ALA A 470 27.24 -44.30 10.11
C ALA A 470 28.52 -45.06 10.48
N GLN A 471 29.56 -44.34 10.92
CA GLN A 471 30.81 -44.92 11.42
C GLN A 471 30.62 -45.66 12.75
N GLN A 472 29.94 -45.07 13.74
CA GLN A 472 29.61 -45.75 14.99
C GLN A 472 28.73 -47.00 14.77
N LEU A 473 27.80 -46.96 13.81
CA LEU A 473 27.02 -48.14 13.42
C LEU A 473 27.88 -49.21 12.74
N ALA A 474 28.85 -48.80 11.90
CA ALA A 474 29.81 -49.71 11.30
C ALA A 474 30.73 -50.36 12.35
N ASP A 475 31.19 -49.58 13.33
CA ASP A 475 32.01 -50.07 14.45
C ASP A 475 31.23 -51.07 15.32
N LEU A 476 29.94 -50.80 15.59
CA LEU A 476 29.05 -51.72 16.29
C LEU A 476 28.78 -53.01 15.49
N ARG A 477 28.66 -52.92 14.16
CA ARG A 477 28.56 -54.10 13.27
C ARG A 477 29.85 -54.92 13.24
N GLN A 478 31.01 -54.30 13.46
CA GLN A 478 32.30 -54.99 13.51
C GLN A 478 32.65 -55.53 14.91
N SER A 479 31.96 -55.07 15.97
CA SER A 479 32.22 -55.48 17.35
C SER A 479 32.11 -56.99 17.59
N ASP A 480 32.86 -57.56 18.54
CA ASP A 480 32.81 -59.01 18.85
C ASP A 480 31.48 -59.47 19.46
N CYS A 481 30.61 -58.53 19.86
CA CYS A 481 29.32 -58.82 20.45
C CYS A 481 28.28 -59.16 19.38
N GLN A 482 27.87 -60.43 19.32
CA GLN A 482 26.84 -60.91 18.38
C GLN A 482 25.51 -60.13 18.48
N LEU A 483 25.13 -59.70 19.69
CA LEU A 483 23.91 -58.91 19.89
C LEU A 483 23.95 -57.56 19.18
N TRP A 484 25.08 -56.85 19.19
CA TRP A 484 25.22 -55.57 18.50
C TRP A 484 25.18 -55.75 16.98
N LYS A 485 25.82 -56.82 16.46
CA LYS A 485 25.69 -57.19 15.04
C LYS A 485 24.23 -57.41 14.65
N LEU A 486 23.52 -58.23 15.42
CA LEU A 486 22.10 -58.54 15.19
C LEU A 486 21.20 -57.30 15.29
N LEU A 487 21.46 -56.38 16.23
CA LEU A 487 20.67 -55.15 16.36
C LEU A 487 20.86 -54.20 15.17
N CYS A 488 22.10 -54.08 14.68
CA CYS A 488 22.46 -53.10 13.64
C CYS A 488 22.27 -53.59 12.19
N THR A 489 22.07 -54.89 11.93
CA THR A 489 21.81 -55.41 10.58
C THR A 489 20.31 -55.58 10.28
N PHE A 490 19.91 -55.34 9.04
CA PHE A 490 18.56 -55.64 8.52
C PHE A 490 18.63 -56.59 7.31
N ASP A 491 19.80 -57.13 7.01
CA ASP A 491 20.02 -58.03 5.88
C ASP A 491 19.81 -59.49 6.30
N TYR A 492 18.93 -60.17 5.58
CA TYR A 492 18.56 -61.55 5.88
C TYR A 492 19.76 -62.50 5.84
N ASP A 493 20.61 -62.36 4.82
CA ASP A 493 21.79 -63.22 4.62
C ASP A 493 22.89 -62.99 5.67
N GLU A 494 22.92 -61.81 6.30
CA GLU A 494 23.81 -61.53 7.44
C GLU A 494 23.24 -62.06 8.77
N ILE A 495 21.92 -62.00 8.94
CA ILE A 495 21.22 -62.44 10.15
C ILE A 495 21.23 -63.97 10.27
N ARG A 496 20.99 -64.68 9.17
CA ARG A 496 20.90 -66.14 9.13
C ARG A 496 22.09 -66.84 9.82
N PRO A 497 23.36 -66.61 9.43
CA PRO A 497 24.50 -67.29 10.05
C PRO A 497 24.72 -66.86 11.51
N LEU A 498 24.30 -65.66 11.91
CA LEU A 498 24.45 -65.18 13.29
C LEU A 498 23.50 -65.92 14.24
N ILE A 499 22.29 -66.28 13.79
CA ILE A 499 21.31 -67.02 14.60
C ILE A 499 21.59 -68.53 14.56
N GLU A 500 21.93 -69.09 13.40
CA GLU A 500 22.23 -70.54 13.27
C GLU A 500 23.44 -70.97 14.14
N ASN A 501 24.38 -70.05 14.39
CA ASN A 501 25.55 -70.30 15.24
C ASN A 501 25.28 -70.11 16.75
N ASP A 502 24.12 -69.57 17.15
CA ASP A 502 23.75 -69.35 18.56
C ASP A 502 22.55 -70.23 18.97
N LYS A 503 22.86 -71.37 19.60
CA LYS A 503 21.86 -72.35 20.07
C LYS A 503 20.96 -71.83 21.21
N ASN A 504 21.31 -70.70 21.83
CA ASN A 504 20.56 -70.11 22.96
C ASN A 504 19.81 -68.84 22.56
N PHE A 505 19.79 -68.49 21.27
CA PHE A 505 19.12 -67.29 20.81
C PHE A 505 17.63 -67.30 21.18
N ARG A 506 17.15 -66.20 21.77
CA ARG A 506 15.74 -65.97 22.08
C ARG A 506 15.33 -64.61 21.57
N ILE A 507 14.14 -64.57 20.96
CA ILE A 507 13.58 -63.33 20.44
C ILE A 507 13.30 -62.37 21.60
N SER A 508 13.85 -61.17 21.52
CA SER A 508 13.51 -60.10 22.45
C SER A 508 12.03 -59.73 22.31
N PRO A 509 11.28 -59.55 23.41
CA PRO A 509 9.87 -59.16 23.36
C PRO A 509 9.66 -57.77 22.72
N LYS A 510 10.74 -57.01 22.51
CA LYS A 510 10.69 -55.72 21.81
C LYS A 510 10.38 -55.86 20.31
N TYR A 511 10.67 -57.01 19.71
CA TYR A 511 10.35 -57.28 18.30
C TYR A 511 8.96 -57.92 18.21
N LYS A 512 7.94 -57.08 17.98
CA LYS A 512 6.58 -57.55 17.75
C LYS A 512 6.50 -58.14 16.33
N MET A 513 6.04 -59.39 16.23
CA MET A 513 5.78 -60.01 14.93
C MET A 513 4.47 -59.49 14.33
N PRO A 514 4.35 -59.51 12.99
CA PRO A 514 3.08 -59.26 12.33
C PRO A 514 2.02 -60.31 12.71
N GLU A 515 0.84 -59.84 13.08
CA GLU A 515 -0.23 -60.69 13.66
C GLU A 515 -0.74 -61.77 12.68
N MET A 516 -0.65 -61.56 11.36
CA MET A 516 -1.07 -62.56 10.35
C MET A 516 -0.24 -63.84 10.36
N VAL A 517 1.05 -63.63 10.64
CA VAL A 517 2.09 -64.63 10.41
C VAL A 517 2.50 -65.24 11.74
N ALA A 518 2.31 -64.55 12.86
CA ALA A 518 2.65 -65.01 14.20
C ALA A 518 2.12 -66.42 14.53
N ASP A 519 0.80 -66.64 14.47
CA ASP A 519 0.19 -67.93 14.83
C ASP A 519 0.61 -69.08 13.90
N SER A 520 0.75 -68.79 12.60
CA SER A 520 1.16 -69.79 11.61
C SER A 520 2.65 -70.11 11.68
N MET A 521 3.50 -69.14 12.03
CA MET A 521 4.93 -69.34 12.26
C MET A 521 5.19 -70.15 13.53
N LEU A 522 4.39 -69.95 14.57
CA LEU A 522 4.53 -70.70 15.82
C LEU A 522 4.31 -72.21 15.64
N LYS A 523 3.54 -72.60 14.62
CA LYS A 523 3.22 -73.99 14.26
C LYS A 523 4.30 -74.71 13.45
N LEU A 524 5.37 -74.03 13.04
CA LEU A 524 6.48 -74.66 12.33
C LEU A 524 7.24 -75.65 13.24
N ALA A 525 7.50 -76.85 12.73
CA ALA A 525 8.08 -77.96 13.49
C ALA A 525 9.56 -77.73 13.86
N ASN A 526 10.31 -76.94 13.08
CA ASN A 526 11.73 -76.70 13.31
C ASN A 526 11.97 -75.44 14.16
N PRO A 527 12.42 -75.57 15.42
CA PRO A 527 12.54 -74.45 16.35
C PRO A 527 13.59 -73.41 15.95
N ALA A 528 14.72 -73.82 15.36
CA ALA A 528 15.79 -72.90 14.93
C ALA A 528 15.37 -72.07 13.72
N PHE A 529 14.69 -72.69 12.76
CA PHE A 529 14.14 -71.99 11.59
C PHE A 529 13.02 -71.03 11.99
N ARG A 530 12.17 -71.45 12.93
CA ARG A 530 11.08 -70.62 13.46
C ARG A 530 11.62 -69.33 14.10
N GLU A 531 12.59 -69.43 15.00
CA GLU A 531 13.11 -68.26 15.73
C GLU A 531 13.77 -67.23 14.80
N MET A 532 14.48 -67.69 13.76
CA MET A 532 15.10 -66.84 12.74
C MET A 532 14.05 -66.08 11.90
N TYR A 533 13.03 -66.78 11.37
CA TYR A 533 11.96 -66.12 10.61
C TYR A 533 11.15 -65.15 11.47
N CYS A 534 10.85 -65.53 12.71
CA CYS A 534 10.14 -64.67 13.65
C CYS A 534 10.92 -63.38 13.99
N PHE A 535 12.23 -63.48 14.21
CA PHE A 535 13.08 -62.31 14.45
C PHE A 535 13.17 -61.39 13.22
N TYR A 536 13.40 -61.96 12.03
CA TYR A 536 13.51 -61.17 10.80
C TYR A 536 12.20 -60.47 10.44
N LEU A 537 11.05 -61.15 10.58
CA LEU A 537 9.74 -60.53 10.40
C LEU A 537 9.46 -59.44 11.44
N GLY A 538 9.93 -59.61 12.68
CA GLY A 538 9.88 -58.54 13.69
C GLY A 538 10.71 -57.31 13.31
N LYS A 539 11.88 -57.49 12.67
CA LYS A 539 12.68 -56.40 12.11
C LYS A 539 12.03 -55.73 10.90
N LEU A 540 11.40 -56.50 10.02
CA LEU A 540 10.61 -55.96 8.92
C LEU A 540 9.40 -55.17 9.44
N GLU A 541 8.73 -55.64 10.49
CA GLU A 541 7.64 -54.90 11.15
C GLU A 541 8.15 -53.61 11.81
N GLN A 542 9.37 -53.62 12.36
CA GLN A 542 10.01 -52.39 12.84
C GLN A 542 10.22 -51.40 11.69
N LEU A 543 10.79 -51.83 10.56
CA LEU A 543 11.00 -50.98 9.38
C LEU A 543 9.67 -50.46 8.81
N ALA A 544 8.63 -51.29 8.82
CA ALA A 544 7.27 -50.92 8.41
C ALA A 544 6.68 -49.81 9.29
N ASN A 545 6.81 -49.94 10.62
CA ASN A 545 6.33 -48.93 11.57
C ASN A 545 7.11 -47.61 11.49
N LEU A 546 8.38 -47.67 11.10
CA LEU A 546 9.22 -46.49 10.82
C LEU A 546 9.00 -45.89 9.42
N LEU A 547 8.16 -46.51 8.59
CA LEU A 547 7.90 -46.09 7.20
C LEU A 547 9.16 -46.05 6.30
N SER A 548 10.19 -46.84 6.63
CA SER A 548 11.48 -46.85 5.91
C SER A 548 11.33 -47.25 4.43
N GLU A 549 12.17 -46.69 3.56
CA GLU A 549 12.27 -47.07 2.14
C GLU A 549 13.01 -48.40 1.95
N GLU A 550 13.90 -48.76 2.87
CA GLU A 550 14.65 -50.02 2.81
C GLU A 550 13.74 -51.25 2.95
N TRP A 551 12.55 -51.08 3.52
CA TRP A 551 11.60 -52.18 3.74
C TRP A 551 11.29 -52.95 2.45
N ASP A 552 11.06 -52.26 1.33
CA ASP A 552 10.73 -52.92 0.06
C ASP A 552 11.90 -53.79 -0.45
N SER A 553 13.13 -53.28 -0.35
CA SER A 553 14.34 -54.03 -0.72
C SER A 553 14.52 -55.27 0.16
N LYS A 554 14.43 -55.11 1.49
CA LYS A 554 14.60 -56.21 2.45
C LYS A 554 13.49 -57.25 2.36
N MET A 555 12.25 -56.83 2.07
CA MET A 555 11.11 -57.73 1.88
C MET A 555 11.21 -58.50 0.56
N ASN A 556 11.64 -57.85 -0.53
CA ASN A 556 11.89 -58.54 -1.80
C ASN A 556 13.02 -59.56 -1.69
N GLY A 557 14.12 -59.22 -1.00
CA GLY A 557 15.19 -60.17 -0.69
C GLY A 557 14.66 -61.38 0.08
N PHE A 558 13.80 -61.15 1.08
CA PHE A 558 13.14 -62.22 1.82
C PHE A 558 12.31 -63.15 0.92
N PHE A 559 11.51 -62.62 -0.01
CA PHE A 559 10.74 -63.41 -0.99
C PHE A 559 11.61 -64.32 -1.85
N THR A 560 12.84 -63.93 -2.17
CA THR A 560 13.77 -64.80 -2.93
C THR A 560 14.29 -65.99 -2.11
N THR A 561 14.26 -65.90 -0.78
CA THR A 561 14.76 -66.93 0.15
C THR A 561 13.67 -67.82 0.75
N LEU A 562 12.40 -67.46 0.51
CA LEU A 562 11.19 -68.22 0.85
C LEU A 562 10.98 -69.58 0.13
N PRO A 563 11.71 -69.99 -0.94
CA PRO A 563 11.56 -71.34 -1.52
C PRO A 563 11.83 -72.51 -0.56
N ALA A 564 12.45 -72.28 0.60
CA ALA A 564 12.60 -73.28 1.66
C ALA A 564 11.31 -73.55 2.47
N LEU A 565 10.25 -72.75 2.28
CA LEU A 565 8.94 -72.83 2.96
C LEU A 565 7.83 -73.38 2.04
N THR A 566 8.19 -74.00 0.92
CA THR A 566 7.27 -74.46 -0.15
C THR A 566 6.18 -75.42 0.31
N ASP A 567 6.39 -76.14 1.42
CA ASP A 567 5.43 -77.10 1.95
C ASP A 567 4.25 -76.44 2.69
N HIS A 568 4.32 -75.12 2.96
CA HIS A 568 3.31 -74.36 3.70
C HIS A 568 2.68 -73.22 2.87
N LYS A 569 1.90 -73.56 1.85
CA LYS A 569 1.21 -72.60 0.95
C LYS A 569 0.39 -71.52 1.70
N GLU A 570 -0.27 -71.88 2.80
CA GLU A 570 -1.06 -70.93 3.60
C GLU A 570 -0.19 -69.83 4.25
N LEU A 571 1.00 -70.20 4.71
CA LEU A 571 1.94 -69.27 5.34
C LEU A 571 2.52 -68.29 4.31
N LEU A 572 2.88 -68.78 3.13
CA LEU A 572 3.33 -67.96 2.01
C LEU A 572 2.27 -66.93 1.62
N ASN A 573 1.02 -67.34 1.51
CA ASN A 573 -0.09 -66.44 1.21
C ASN A 573 -0.23 -65.36 2.29
N ARG A 574 -0.19 -65.72 3.58
CA ARG A 574 -0.26 -64.76 4.70
C ARG A 574 0.88 -63.71 4.68
N ILE A 575 2.10 -64.11 4.31
CA ILE A 575 3.24 -63.19 4.16
C ILE A 575 3.02 -62.22 3.00
N VAL A 576 2.43 -62.68 1.89
CA VAL A 576 2.06 -61.80 0.76
C VAL A 576 1.00 -60.78 1.20
N TYR A 577 -0.04 -61.21 1.91
CA TYR A 577 -1.04 -60.29 2.46
C TYR A 577 -0.44 -59.26 3.42
N GLU A 578 0.50 -59.67 4.27
CA GLU A 578 1.23 -58.79 5.19
C GLU A 578 2.04 -57.72 4.45
N ALA A 579 2.71 -58.12 3.37
CA ALA A 579 3.44 -57.20 2.50
C ALA A 579 2.51 -56.17 1.86
N VAL A 580 1.33 -56.61 1.38
CA VAL A 580 0.35 -55.71 0.76
C VAL A 580 -0.24 -54.75 1.79
N ARG A 581 -0.62 -55.22 2.99
CA ARG A 581 -1.09 -54.36 4.09
C ARG A 581 -0.08 -53.28 4.40
N THR A 582 1.18 -53.65 4.59
CA THR A 582 2.24 -52.70 4.95
C THR A 582 2.39 -51.58 3.92
N LYS A 583 2.33 -51.91 2.62
CA LYS A 583 2.36 -50.90 1.55
C LYS A 583 1.16 -49.96 1.61
N ILE A 584 -0.03 -50.48 1.91
CA ILE A 584 -1.26 -49.69 2.00
C ILE A 584 -1.27 -48.82 3.25
N ASP A 585 -0.88 -49.35 4.40
CA ASP A 585 -0.79 -48.59 5.65
C ASP A 585 0.25 -47.47 5.53
N LYS A 586 1.40 -47.75 4.88
CA LYS A 586 2.41 -46.75 4.54
C LYS A 586 1.82 -45.66 3.65
N PHE A 587 1.09 -46.03 2.60
CA PHE A 587 0.41 -45.09 1.71
C PHE A 587 -0.61 -44.22 2.47
N ASN A 588 -1.54 -44.82 3.22
CA ASN A 588 -2.58 -44.12 3.97
C ASN A 588 -2.00 -43.16 5.03
N LYS A 589 -0.89 -43.52 5.68
CA LYS A 589 -0.19 -42.66 6.65
C LYS A 589 0.54 -41.48 5.98
N CYS A 590 0.98 -41.63 4.72
CA CYS A 590 1.76 -40.63 4.00
C CYS A 590 0.92 -39.71 3.09
N LEU A 591 -0.32 -40.08 2.76
CA LEU A 591 -1.18 -39.42 1.77
C LEU A 591 -1.23 -37.89 1.89
N HIS A 592 -1.18 -37.36 3.12
CA HIS A 592 -1.27 -35.92 3.42
C HIS A 592 0.02 -35.33 4.05
N ARG A 593 1.10 -36.11 4.17
CA ARG A 593 2.37 -35.68 4.80
C ARG A 593 3.51 -35.45 3.80
N ILE A 594 3.48 -36.12 2.64
CA ILE A 594 4.54 -36.12 1.63
C ILE A 594 3.90 -35.83 0.27
N PRO A 595 4.53 -35.05 -0.63
CA PRO A 595 4.01 -34.83 -1.98
C PRO A 595 3.64 -36.17 -2.64
N TYR A 596 2.43 -36.23 -3.18
CA TYR A 596 1.87 -37.44 -3.79
C TYR A 596 2.74 -37.93 -4.96
N GLU A 597 3.33 -39.12 -4.82
CA GLU A 597 3.99 -39.83 -5.92
C GLU A 597 3.05 -40.89 -6.48
N THR A 598 2.75 -40.79 -7.78
CA THR A 598 1.92 -41.76 -8.51
C THR A 598 2.47 -43.19 -8.44
N SER A 599 3.79 -43.35 -8.39
CA SER A 599 4.50 -44.63 -8.26
C SER A 599 4.12 -45.40 -6.99
N LYS A 600 3.89 -44.69 -5.87
CA LYS A 600 3.49 -45.29 -4.58
C LYS A 600 2.06 -45.83 -4.64
N LEU A 601 1.16 -45.13 -5.33
CA LEU A 601 -0.21 -45.60 -5.59
C LEU A 601 -0.22 -46.81 -6.52
N GLU A 602 0.50 -46.74 -7.64
CA GLU A 602 0.61 -47.84 -8.61
C GLU A 602 1.15 -49.12 -7.95
N SER A 603 2.15 -49.00 -7.08
CA SER A 603 2.70 -50.11 -6.30
C SER A 603 1.66 -50.73 -5.34
N ALA A 604 0.87 -49.90 -4.65
CA ALA A 604 -0.19 -50.36 -3.75
C ALA A 604 -1.34 -51.04 -4.52
N VAL A 605 -1.76 -50.47 -5.64
CA VAL A 605 -2.82 -51.01 -6.52
C VAL A 605 -2.36 -52.30 -7.23
N ALA A 606 -1.11 -52.37 -7.69
CA ALA A 606 -0.53 -53.58 -8.29
C ALA A 606 -0.32 -54.69 -7.25
N ALA A 607 -0.03 -54.35 -6.00
CA ALA A 607 0.03 -55.33 -4.90
C ALA A 607 -1.36 -55.90 -4.61
N LEU A 608 -2.40 -55.07 -4.63
CA LEU A 608 -3.80 -55.48 -4.50
C LEU A 608 -4.28 -56.43 -5.61
N GLN A 609 -3.95 -56.12 -6.87
CA GLN A 609 -4.32 -56.96 -8.01
C GLN A 609 -3.69 -58.36 -7.93
N ARG A 610 -2.45 -58.47 -7.44
CA ARG A 610 -1.76 -59.75 -7.24
C ARG A 610 -2.41 -60.63 -6.17
N VAL A 611 -2.98 -60.03 -5.13
CA VAL A 611 -3.71 -60.76 -4.07
C VAL A 611 -5.01 -61.38 -4.58
N GLY A 612 -5.67 -60.76 -5.55
CA GLY A 612 -6.86 -61.32 -6.21
C GLY A 612 -6.60 -62.63 -6.98
N MET A 613 -5.34 -63.00 -7.18
CA MET A 613 -4.90 -64.20 -7.91
C MET A 613 -4.43 -65.35 -7.00
N VAL A 614 -4.45 -65.17 -5.67
CA VAL A 614 -3.98 -66.15 -4.68
C VAL A 614 -5.16 -66.92 -4.08
N ASP A 615 -4.99 -68.24 -3.86
CA ASP A 615 -6.01 -69.11 -3.26
C ASP A 615 -6.54 -68.54 -1.92
N PRO A 616 -7.87 -68.61 -1.68
CA PRO A 616 -8.52 -67.90 -0.58
C PRO A 616 -8.06 -68.42 0.79
N CYS A 617 -7.18 -67.66 1.44
CA CYS A 617 -7.02 -67.68 2.89
C CYS A 617 -7.89 -66.55 3.45
N PRO A 618 -8.74 -66.77 4.48
CA PRO A 618 -9.58 -65.71 5.03
C PRO A 618 -8.70 -64.52 5.47
N PRO A 619 -8.86 -63.32 4.87
CA PRO A 619 -8.14 -62.15 5.34
C PRO A 619 -8.64 -61.81 6.75
N LEU A 620 -7.72 -61.65 7.70
CA LEU A 620 -8.05 -61.16 9.05
C LEU A 620 -8.79 -59.81 8.94
N GLN A 621 -9.77 -59.57 9.81
CA GLN A 621 -10.66 -58.40 9.75
C GLN A 621 -9.93 -57.05 9.67
N VAL A 622 -8.72 -56.97 10.26
CA VAL A 622 -7.82 -55.80 10.26
C VAL A 622 -7.40 -55.40 8.84
N TYR A 623 -7.24 -56.36 7.94
CA TYR A 623 -6.76 -56.14 6.57
C TYR A 623 -7.83 -55.52 5.70
N ILE A 624 -9.07 -56.01 5.85
CA ILE A 624 -10.20 -55.50 5.08
C ILE A 624 -10.41 -54.02 5.38
N ALA A 625 -10.14 -53.55 6.60
CA ALA A 625 -10.17 -52.13 6.93
C ALA A 625 -9.07 -51.32 6.20
N SER A 626 -7.81 -51.78 6.15
CA SER A 626 -6.74 -51.10 5.40
C SER A 626 -7.05 -51.05 3.90
N PHE A 627 -7.58 -52.13 3.33
CA PHE A 627 -7.96 -52.20 1.92
C PHE A 627 -9.14 -51.28 1.58
N THR A 628 -10.19 -51.28 2.39
CA THR A 628 -11.37 -50.45 2.14
C THR A 628 -11.07 -48.97 2.34
N THR A 629 -10.23 -48.62 3.33
CA THR A 629 -9.78 -47.25 3.55
C THR A 629 -8.92 -46.74 2.41
N LEU A 630 -8.09 -47.57 1.77
CA LEU A 630 -7.38 -47.17 0.55
C LEU A 630 -8.35 -46.68 -0.52
N PHE A 631 -9.32 -47.52 -0.91
CA PHE A 631 -10.29 -47.18 -1.97
C PHE A 631 -11.14 -45.96 -1.61
N LEU A 632 -11.52 -45.82 -0.34
CA LEU A 632 -12.19 -44.62 0.15
C LEU A 632 -11.29 -43.39 0.02
N ASN A 633 -10.04 -43.46 0.48
CA ASN A 633 -9.09 -42.34 0.51
C ASN A 633 -8.69 -41.84 -0.88
N ILE A 634 -8.57 -42.75 -1.85
CA ILE A 634 -8.33 -42.38 -3.26
C ILE A 634 -9.60 -41.97 -4.01
N SER A 635 -10.76 -41.95 -3.33
CA SER A 635 -12.07 -41.65 -3.92
C SER A 635 -12.52 -42.59 -5.05
N ASP A 636 -11.98 -43.82 -5.12
CA ASP A 636 -12.40 -44.85 -6.08
C ASP A 636 -13.52 -45.71 -5.47
N TRP A 637 -14.67 -45.08 -5.30
CA TRP A 637 -15.85 -45.72 -4.73
C TRP A 637 -16.41 -46.81 -5.65
N GLU A 638 -16.26 -46.68 -6.96
CA GLU A 638 -16.80 -47.65 -7.92
C GLU A 638 -16.09 -49.00 -7.81
N SER A 639 -14.76 -49.01 -7.67
CA SER A 639 -14.02 -50.24 -7.44
C SER A 639 -14.43 -50.92 -6.13
N LEU A 640 -14.65 -50.16 -5.06
CA LEU A 640 -15.13 -50.69 -3.78
C LEU A 640 -16.53 -51.33 -3.90
N LEU A 641 -17.40 -50.76 -4.74
CA LEU A 641 -18.78 -51.21 -4.90
C LEU A 641 -18.96 -52.34 -5.90
N LYS A 642 -18.20 -52.36 -7.01
CA LYS A 642 -18.40 -53.25 -8.15
C LYS A 642 -17.29 -54.30 -8.34
N LYS A 643 -16.01 -53.97 -8.08
CA LYS A 643 -14.87 -54.85 -8.39
C LYS A 643 -14.54 -55.84 -7.26
N LEU A 644 -14.90 -55.52 -6.02
CA LEU A 644 -14.67 -56.40 -4.88
C LEU A 644 -15.88 -57.30 -4.63
N ASP A 645 -15.66 -58.61 -4.66
CA ASP A 645 -16.68 -59.63 -4.43
C ASP A 645 -17.13 -59.64 -2.95
N PRO A 646 -18.40 -59.29 -2.65
CA PRO A 646 -18.90 -59.25 -1.27
C PRO A 646 -18.87 -60.62 -0.57
N SER A 647 -18.89 -61.72 -1.33
CA SER A 647 -18.84 -63.07 -0.76
C SER A 647 -17.46 -63.42 -0.20
N LYS A 648 -16.39 -62.83 -0.75
CA LYS A 648 -14.99 -63.08 -0.35
C LYS A 648 -14.50 -62.18 0.78
N PHE A 649 -15.07 -60.97 0.92
CA PHE A 649 -14.63 -59.96 1.90
C PHE A 649 -15.66 -59.65 2.99
N LYS A 650 -16.58 -60.59 3.28
CA LYS A 650 -17.71 -60.40 4.20
C LYS A 650 -17.25 -60.08 5.64
N THR A 651 -17.22 -58.79 5.97
CA THR A 651 -16.92 -58.28 7.31
C THR A 651 -17.72 -57.02 7.60
N PRO A 652 -18.04 -56.73 8.89
CA PRO A 652 -18.74 -55.50 9.25
C PRO A 652 -17.99 -54.22 8.82
N THR A 653 -16.65 -54.23 8.83
CA THR A 653 -15.83 -53.10 8.36
C THR A 653 -15.96 -52.86 6.85
N PHE A 654 -16.05 -53.92 6.06
CA PHE A 654 -16.33 -53.85 4.62
C PHE A 654 -17.73 -53.29 4.34
N ASP A 655 -18.74 -53.77 5.06
CA ASP A 655 -20.12 -53.33 4.89
C ASP A 655 -20.28 -51.85 5.26
N MET A 656 -19.63 -51.40 6.34
CA MET A 656 -19.57 -49.99 6.73
C MET A 656 -18.93 -49.13 5.63
N ALA A 657 -17.77 -49.54 5.11
CA ALA A 657 -17.07 -48.82 4.06
C ALA A 657 -17.88 -48.72 2.76
N ARG A 658 -18.60 -49.79 2.38
CA ARG A 658 -19.50 -49.78 1.21
C ARG A 658 -20.70 -48.85 1.41
N LEU A 659 -21.26 -48.78 2.62
CA LEU A 659 -22.35 -47.84 2.90
C LEU A 659 -21.88 -46.38 2.79
N ILE A 660 -20.69 -46.06 3.32
CA ILE A 660 -20.07 -44.73 3.15
C ILE A 660 -19.86 -44.45 1.65
N ALA A 661 -19.25 -45.36 0.91
CA ALA A 661 -19.00 -45.18 -0.52
C ALA A 661 -20.29 -45.04 -1.34
N ARG A 662 -21.36 -45.78 -1.02
CA ARG A 662 -22.69 -45.61 -1.65
C ARG A 662 -23.25 -44.21 -1.39
N TYR A 663 -23.14 -43.73 -0.16
CA TYR A 663 -23.61 -42.40 0.21
C TYR A 663 -22.83 -41.30 -0.54
N LEU A 664 -21.50 -41.39 -0.55
CA LEU A 664 -20.63 -40.43 -1.24
C LEU A 664 -20.85 -40.44 -2.77
N SER A 665 -20.96 -41.62 -3.37
CA SER A 665 -21.24 -41.79 -4.80
C SER A 665 -22.61 -41.24 -5.18
N ALA A 666 -23.64 -41.49 -4.37
CA ALA A 666 -24.99 -40.94 -4.59
C ALA A 666 -25.03 -39.41 -4.51
N ARG A 667 -24.31 -38.79 -3.57
CA ARG A 667 -24.23 -37.32 -3.47
C ARG A 667 -23.36 -36.67 -4.55
N HIS A 668 -22.36 -37.39 -5.09
CA HIS A 668 -21.50 -36.85 -6.14
C HIS A 668 -22.12 -36.97 -7.54
N THR A 669 -23.02 -37.93 -7.73
CA THR A 669 -23.67 -38.15 -9.04
C THR A 669 -24.77 -37.08 -9.23
N PRO A 670 -24.67 -36.24 -10.27
CA PRO A 670 -25.68 -35.21 -10.53
C PRO A 670 -27.04 -35.87 -10.82
N ASN A 671 -28.12 -35.29 -10.28
CA ASN A 671 -29.52 -35.74 -10.43
C ASN A 671 -29.91 -37.04 -9.69
N THR A 672 -29.15 -37.49 -8.70
CA THR A 672 -29.61 -38.60 -7.84
C THR A 672 -30.85 -38.18 -7.04
N PRO A 673 -31.96 -38.95 -7.08
CA PRO A 673 -33.19 -38.59 -6.39
C PRO A 673 -32.98 -38.51 -4.86
N PRO A 674 -33.47 -37.46 -4.16
CA PRO A 674 -33.32 -37.31 -2.71
C PRO A 674 -33.79 -38.52 -1.90
N ALA A 675 -34.86 -39.20 -2.37
CA ALA A 675 -35.38 -40.42 -1.76
C ALA A 675 -34.36 -41.57 -1.74
N GLN A 676 -33.50 -41.67 -2.76
CA GLN A 676 -32.44 -42.70 -2.82
C GLN A 676 -31.32 -42.39 -1.81
N VAL A 677 -30.95 -41.12 -1.64
CA VAL A 677 -29.97 -40.69 -0.64
C VAL A 677 -30.52 -40.93 0.78
N ALA A 678 -31.80 -40.64 1.00
CA ALA A 678 -32.49 -40.90 2.27
C ALA A 678 -32.53 -42.40 2.60
N ALA A 679 -32.86 -43.27 1.63
CA ALA A 679 -32.87 -44.72 1.82
C ALA A 679 -31.49 -45.28 2.21
N ILE A 680 -30.42 -44.81 1.56
CA ILE A 680 -29.04 -45.18 1.94
C ILE A 680 -28.74 -44.70 3.37
N GLY A 681 -29.25 -43.52 3.74
CA GLY A 681 -29.17 -42.99 5.08
C GLY A 681 -29.85 -43.86 6.14
N GLU A 682 -31.06 -44.32 5.88
CA GLU A 682 -31.78 -45.26 6.75
C GLU A 682 -31.05 -46.60 6.88
N GLU A 683 -30.48 -47.11 5.78
CA GLU A 683 -29.63 -48.30 5.80
C GLU A 683 -28.40 -48.12 6.69
N TRP A 684 -27.70 -46.98 6.56
CA TRP A 684 -26.58 -46.60 7.42
C TRP A 684 -26.99 -46.58 8.90
N MET A 685 -28.11 -45.92 9.22
CA MET A 685 -28.63 -45.82 10.58
C MET A 685 -28.92 -47.20 11.18
N ARG A 686 -29.64 -48.06 10.45
CA ARG A 686 -29.98 -49.41 10.89
C ARG A 686 -28.73 -50.27 11.14
N PHE A 687 -27.66 -50.03 10.38
CA PHE A 687 -26.40 -50.74 10.52
C PHE A 687 -25.54 -50.22 11.69
N ILE A 688 -25.43 -48.89 11.84
CA ILE A 688 -24.45 -48.28 12.75
C ILE A 688 -25.00 -48.06 14.17
N MET A 689 -26.29 -47.72 14.32
CA MET A 689 -26.88 -47.35 15.61
C MET A 689 -26.76 -48.42 16.70
N PRO A 690 -26.91 -49.73 16.41
CA PRO A 690 -26.70 -50.77 17.42
C PRO A 690 -25.31 -50.77 18.08
N THR A 691 -24.30 -50.17 17.42
CA THR A 691 -22.95 -49.99 17.96
C THR A 691 -22.92 -49.00 19.13
N PHE A 692 -23.82 -48.01 19.10
CA PHE A 692 -23.91 -46.91 20.06
C PHE A 692 -25.04 -47.08 21.07
N ASP A 693 -25.96 -48.03 20.88
CA ASP A 693 -27.06 -48.28 21.81
C ASP A 693 -26.56 -48.75 23.19
N ALA A 694 -27.09 -48.15 24.25
CA ALA A 694 -26.78 -48.56 25.62
C ALA A 694 -27.42 -49.89 26.01
N ARG A 695 -28.53 -50.26 25.33
CA ARG A 695 -29.25 -51.52 25.55
C ARG A 695 -28.82 -52.51 24.46
N ARG A 696 -28.05 -53.54 24.83
CA ARG A 696 -27.62 -54.59 23.89
C ARG A 696 -28.84 -55.33 23.32
N SER A 697 -29.17 -55.09 22.06
CA SER A 697 -30.16 -55.87 21.30
C SER A 697 -29.52 -57.15 20.78
N ALA A 698 -30.22 -58.28 20.91
CA ALA A 698 -29.75 -59.60 20.47
C ALA A 698 -29.94 -59.88 18.97
N ASN A 699 -30.52 -58.95 18.18
CA ASN A 699 -30.89 -59.21 16.78
C ASN A 699 -29.97 -58.51 15.75
N LYS A 700 -29.30 -59.34 14.92
CA LYS A 700 -28.53 -59.04 13.68
C LYS A 700 -27.19 -58.28 13.82
N PRO A 701 -26.26 -58.41 12.83
CA PRO A 701 -24.83 -58.14 13.05
C PRO A 701 -24.56 -56.63 13.05
N ALA A 702 -24.43 -56.07 14.24
CA ALA A 702 -23.81 -54.77 14.44
C ALA A 702 -22.30 -54.88 14.20
N ILE A 703 -21.69 -53.83 13.64
CA ILE A 703 -20.24 -53.69 13.71
C ILE A 703 -19.84 -53.52 15.18
N GLY A 704 -18.82 -54.25 15.64
CA GLY A 704 -18.29 -54.03 16.98
C GLY A 704 -17.58 -52.68 17.07
N TYR A 705 -17.61 -52.02 18.23
CA TYR A 705 -16.99 -50.69 18.40
C TYR A 705 -15.51 -50.67 17.96
N ARG A 706 -14.70 -51.66 18.38
CA ARG A 706 -13.27 -51.76 17.99
C ARG A 706 -13.07 -51.93 16.48
N GLN A 707 -13.98 -52.62 15.80
CA GLN A 707 -13.93 -52.81 14.35
C GLN A 707 -14.22 -51.49 13.64
N MET A 708 -15.22 -50.74 14.13
CA MET A 708 -15.54 -49.40 13.65
C MET A 708 -14.38 -48.44 13.89
N GLU A 709 -13.82 -48.42 15.10
CA GLU A 709 -12.66 -47.62 15.51
C GLU A 709 -11.48 -47.80 14.54
N THR A 710 -11.11 -49.05 14.24
CA THR A 710 -10.03 -49.39 13.30
C THR A 710 -10.29 -48.79 11.91
N LEU A 711 -11.54 -48.81 11.44
CA LEU A 711 -11.90 -48.22 10.14
C LEU A 711 -11.83 -46.69 10.19
N LEU A 712 -12.37 -46.07 11.25
CA LEU A 712 -12.37 -44.63 11.43
C LEU A 712 -10.94 -44.07 11.44
N GLU A 713 -10.00 -44.71 12.13
CA GLU A 713 -8.58 -44.30 12.14
C GLU A 713 -7.95 -44.24 10.75
N GLY A 714 -8.36 -45.13 9.83
CA GLY A 714 -7.83 -45.20 8.47
C GLY A 714 -8.50 -44.25 7.46
N ILE A 715 -9.67 -43.69 7.77
CA ILE A 715 -10.38 -42.77 6.86
C ILE A 715 -9.68 -41.40 6.84
N LYS A 716 -9.30 -40.97 5.64
CA LYS A 716 -8.62 -39.71 5.32
C LYS A 716 -9.25 -38.99 4.11
N GLU A 717 -10.39 -39.49 3.62
CA GLU A 717 -11.16 -38.85 2.54
C GLU A 717 -12.00 -37.69 3.10
N PRO A 718 -11.86 -36.45 2.58
CA PRO A 718 -12.52 -35.27 3.13
C PRO A 718 -14.05 -35.36 3.24
N ARG A 719 -14.74 -35.90 2.24
CA ARG A 719 -16.22 -35.93 2.23
C ARG A 719 -16.75 -36.96 3.22
N ALA A 720 -16.07 -38.10 3.36
CA ALA A 720 -16.34 -39.12 4.36
C ALA A 720 -16.16 -38.55 5.77
N ILE A 721 -15.09 -37.78 6.00
CA ILE A 721 -14.86 -37.09 7.28
C ILE A 721 -16.00 -36.13 7.57
N SER A 722 -16.40 -35.26 6.63
CA SER A 722 -17.53 -34.34 6.84
C SER A 722 -18.85 -35.07 7.12
N PHE A 723 -19.12 -36.17 6.40
CA PHE A 723 -20.29 -37.02 6.67
C PHE A 723 -20.26 -37.60 8.09
N LEU A 724 -19.12 -38.15 8.52
CA LEU A 724 -18.94 -38.74 9.84
C LEU A 724 -19.02 -37.69 10.95
N LEU A 725 -18.43 -36.51 10.77
CA LEU A 725 -18.53 -35.40 11.74
C LEU A 725 -19.97 -34.93 11.90
N ASN A 726 -20.72 -34.78 10.79
CA ASN A 726 -22.13 -34.42 10.85
C ASN A 726 -22.97 -35.49 11.56
N PHE A 727 -22.72 -36.77 11.29
CA PHE A 727 -23.42 -37.87 11.95
C PHE A 727 -23.08 -37.97 13.45
N LEU A 728 -21.80 -38.08 13.79
CA LEU A 728 -21.32 -38.22 15.17
C LEU A 728 -21.59 -36.96 16.00
N GLY A 729 -21.48 -35.78 15.40
CA GLY A 729 -21.81 -34.50 16.05
C GLY A 729 -23.28 -34.43 16.45
N LYS A 730 -24.20 -34.96 15.62
CA LYS A 730 -25.62 -35.04 15.99
C LYS A 730 -25.89 -36.07 17.10
N LEU A 731 -25.21 -37.23 17.08
CA LEU A 731 -25.28 -38.18 18.20
C LEU A 731 -24.77 -37.55 19.50
N PHE A 732 -23.63 -36.86 19.45
CA PHE A 732 -23.07 -36.14 20.59
C PHE A 732 -24.07 -35.09 21.12
N ASN A 733 -24.66 -34.29 20.22
CA ASN A 733 -25.68 -33.30 20.59
C ASN A 733 -26.88 -33.92 21.31
N HIS A 734 -27.30 -35.13 20.92
CA HIS A 734 -28.34 -35.86 21.63
C HIS A 734 -27.88 -36.26 23.03
N THR A 735 -26.66 -36.81 23.19
CA THR A 735 -26.13 -37.20 24.50
C THR A 735 -26.02 -36.03 25.47
N VAL A 736 -25.62 -34.85 24.99
CA VAL A 736 -25.50 -33.62 25.79
C VAL A 736 -26.87 -33.09 26.20
N THR A 737 -27.85 -33.15 25.31
CA THR A 737 -29.24 -32.72 25.59
C THR A 737 -29.91 -33.63 26.62
N SER A 738 -29.61 -34.93 26.60
CA SER A 738 -30.16 -35.90 27.56
C SER A 738 -29.51 -35.85 28.96
N GLN A 739 -28.30 -35.31 29.09
CA GLN A 739 -27.54 -35.29 30.35
C GLN A 739 -27.64 -33.98 31.15
N ARG A 740 -27.88 -32.84 30.48
CA ARG A 740 -27.91 -31.51 31.12
C ARG A 740 -29.32 -30.93 31.02
N THR A 741 -30.16 -31.24 32.00
CA THR A 741 -31.51 -30.66 32.14
C THR A 741 -31.53 -29.30 32.85
N ASP A 742 -30.38 -28.81 33.34
CA ASP A 742 -30.41 -27.76 34.35
C ASP A 742 -29.71 -26.47 33.88
N LEU A 743 -30.44 -25.36 34.12
CA LEU A 743 -30.07 -23.94 34.09
C LEU A 743 -30.35 -23.17 32.78
N GLY A 744 -31.55 -22.58 32.72
CA GLY A 744 -31.76 -21.25 32.12
C GLY A 744 -32.76 -21.17 30.98
N THR A 745 -33.94 -20.59 31.27
CA THR A 745 -34.93 -19.97 30.35
C THR A 745 -35.39 -20.77 29.13
N ALA A 746 -36.69 -21.10 29.11
CA ALA A 746 -37.37 -21.61 27.93
C ALA A 746 -37.09 -20.71 26.70
N GLY A 747 -36.36 -21.24 25.71
CA GLY A 747 -36.01 -20.54 24.47
C GLY A 747 -34.51 -20.27 24.24
N ALA A 748 -33.64 -20.45 25.25
CA ALA A 748 -32.19 -20.27 25.05
C ALA A 748 -31.55 -21.48 24.32
N PRO A 749 -30.67 -21.26 23.32
CA PRO A 749 -29.99 -22.36 22.63
C PRO A 749 -29.04 -23.09 23.59
N ASN A 750 -29.09 -24.43 23.61
CA ASN A 750 -28.13 -25.23 24.38
C ASN A 750 -26.73 -25.08 23.76
N LEU A 751 -25.90 -24.24 24.40
CA LEU A 751 -24.56 -23.87 23.92
C LEU A 751 -23.57 -25.04 23.94
N ASN A 752 -23.88 -26.16 24.58
CA ASN A 752 -22.99 -27.32 24.55
C ASN A 752 -23.17 -28.18 23.27
N ARG A 753 -24.09 -27.78 22.38
CA ARG A 753 -24.28 -28.45 21.09
C ARG A 753 -23.17 -28.03 20.12
N LEU A 754 -22.70 -29.01 19.37
CA LEU A 754 -21.79 -28.87 18.25
C LEU A 754 -22.54 -28.33 17.04
N PHE A 755 -21.82 -27.49 16.29
CA PHE A 755 -22.12 -27.16 14.92
C PHE A 755 -22.17 -28.44 14.09
N ALA A 756 -23.34 -28.73 13.53
CA ALA A 756 -23.57 -29.84 12.63
C ALA A 756 -24.49 -29.35 11.50
N GLU A 757 -24.13 -29.64 10.26
CA GLU A 757 -24.98 -29.32 9.11
C GLU A 757 -26.29 -30.11 9.18
N ASN A 758 -27.32 -29.64 8.47
CA ASN A 758 -28.63 -30.28 8.38
C ASN A 758 -28.56 -31.62 7.63
N LEU A 759 -28.08 -32.65 8.32
CA LEU A 759 -28.19 -34.05 7.90
C LEU A 759 -29.53 -34.62 8.40
N GLU A 760 -30.56 -34.66 7.57
CA GLU A 760 -31.91 -35.17 7.90
C GLU A 760 -31.96 -36.71 8.08
N MET A 761 -30.98 -37.31 8.80
CA MET A 761 -30.83 -38.76 8.89
C MET A 761 -31.21 -39.35 10.25
N LEU A 762 -31.36 -38.52 11.29
CA LEU A 762 -31.66 -39.02 12.64
C LEU A 762 -33.17 -38.97 12.92
N PRO A 763 -33.78 -40.08 13.39
CA PRO A 763 -35.17 -40.07 13.82
C PRO A 763 -35.37 -39.13 15.02
N GLN A 764 -36.59 -38.62 15.18
CA GLN A 764 -36.94 -37.62 16.21
C GLN A 764 -36.73 -38.12 17.65
N SER A 765 -36.65 -39.43 17.87
CA SER A 765 -36.41 -40.05 19.18
C SER A 765 -35.41 -41.19 19.04
N LEU A 766 -34.35 -41.14 19.85
CA LEU A 766 -33.29 -42.14 19.88
C LEU A 766 -33.29 -42.86 21.24
N SER A 767 -32.81 -44.10 21.22
CA SER A 767 -32.56 -44.87 22.44
C SER A 767 -31.37 -44.27 23.21
N PRO A 768 -31.25 -44.48 24.54
CA PRO A 768 -30.09 -44.02 25.29
C PRO A 768 -28.79 -44.55 24.68
N LEU A 769 -27.83 -43.65 24.44
CA LEU A 769 -26.57 -43.96 23.77
C LEU A 769 -25.42 -44.17 24.77
N MET A 770 -24.42 -44.95 24.36
CA MET A 770 -23.14 -45.10 25.05
C MET A 770 -22.26 -43.87 24.78
N ASN A 771 -22.32 -42.88 25.68
CA ASN A 771 -21.65 -41.59 25.53
C ASN A 771 -20.15 -41.73 25.22
N ARG A 772 -19.46 -42.66 25.90
CA ARG A 772 -18.03 -42.91 25.68
C ARG A 772 -17.71 -43.30 24.23
N TYR A 773 -18.53 -44.15 23.62
CA TYR A 773 -18.30 -44.59 22.24
C TYR A 773 -18.50 -43.45 21.24
N VAL A 774 -19.49 -42.58 21.48
CA VAL A 774 -19.72 -41.37 20.67
C VAL A 774 -18.54 -40.41 20.80
N ASP A 775 -18.09 -40.17 22.04
CA ASP A 775 -16.95 -39.31 22.36
C ASP A 775 -15.65 -39.77 21.69
N ASP A 776 -15.27 -41.04 21.91
CA ASP A 776 -14.04 -41.64 21.41
C ASP A 776 -14.05 -41.67 19.85
N ALA A 777 -15.20 -42.00 19.24
CA ALA A 777 -15.33 -42.00 17.78
C ALA A 777 -15.23 -40.58 17.17
N LEU A 778 -15.85 -39.59 17.81
CA LEU A 778 -15.79 -38.20 17.36
C LEU A 778 -14.38 -37.62 17.45
N GLU A 779 -13.63 -37.92 18.52
CA GLU A 779 -12.24 -37.51 18.69
C GLU A 779 -11.33 -38.09 17.59
N ILE A 780 -11.53 -39.36 17.20
CA ILE A 780 -10.77 -39.99 16.10
C ILE A 780 -11.02 -39.25 14.78
N VAL A 781 -12.29 -38.98 14.45
CA VAL A 781 -12.64 -38.33 13.18
C VAL A 781 -12.17 -36.86 13.16
N LEU A 782 -12.25 -36.14 14.29
CA LEU A 782 -11.71 -34.78 14.41
C LEU A 782 -10.19 -34.76 14.26
N LYS A 783 -9.46 -35.71 14.85
CA LYS A 783 -8.00 -35.85 14.63
C LYS A 783 -7.68 -36.08 13.15
N ASN A 784 -8.46 -36.91 12.48
CA ASN A 784 -8.29 -37.13 11.04
C ASN A 784 -8.56 -35.86 10.23
N ALA A 785 -9.60 -35.10 10.57
CA ALA A 785 -9.92 -33.83 9.94
C ALA A 785 -8.73 -32.85 10.00
N MET A 786 -8.10 -32.72 11.18
CA MET A 786 -6.94 -31.85 11.37
C MET A 786 -5.69 -32.30 10.59
N VAL A 787 -5.51 -33.61 10.39
CA VAL A 787 -4.40 -34.14 9.56
C VAL A 787 -4.64 -33.92 8.07
N VAL A 788 -5.89 -34.02 7.62
CA VAL A 788 -6.25 -33.95 6.20
C VAL A 788 -6.32 -32.51 5.69
N ASN A 789 -6.98 -31.62 6.44
CA ASN A 789 -7.08 -30.21 6.09
C ASN A 789 -7.21 -29.37 7.38
N PRO A 790 -6.10 -28.87 7.93
CA PRO A 790 -6.11 -28.09 9.17
C PRO A 790 -6.71 -26.70 9.00
N THR A 791 -7.00 -26.24 7.78
CA THR A 791 -7.56 -24.90 7.50
C THR A 791 -9.04 -24.95 7.10
N ASN A 792 -9.71 -26.10 7.25
CA ASN A 792 -11.13 -26.21 6.96
C ASN A 792 -11.94 -25.57 8.10
N ALA A 793 -12.56 -24.42 7.82
CA ALA A 793 -13.29 -23.62 8.81
C ALA A 793 -14.45 -24.39 9.48
N PHE A 794 -15.17 -25.25 8.75
CA PHE A 794 -16.25 -26.07 9.34
C PHE A 794 -15.71 -27.08 10.34
N TRP A 795 -14.60 -27.74 10.02
CA TRP A 795 -13.99 -28.75 10.91
C TRP A 795 -13.36 -28.10 12.14
N LEU A 796 -12.70 -26.95 11.96
CA LEU A 796 -12.17 -26.14 13.05
C LEU A 796 -13.28 -25.69 14.00
N ARG A 797 -14.40 -25.19 13.47
CA ARG A 797 -15.56 -24.83 14.28
C ARG A 797 -16.11 -26.01 15.08
N THR A 798 -16.32 -27.16 14.43
CA THR A 798 -16.81 -28.37 15.12
C THR A 798 -15.82 -28.84 16.20
N ARG A 799 -14.50 -28.72 15.96
CA ARG A 799 -13.45 -29.02 16.95
C ARG A 799 -13.48 -28.04 18.13
N GLY A 800 -13.69 -26.75 17.86
CA GLY A 800 -13.87 -25.72 18.89
C GLY A 800 -15.09 -26.00 19.75
N ASP A 801 -16.23 -26.31 19.14
CA ASP A 801 -17.45 -26.67 19.85
C ASP A 801 -17.33 -27.93 20.71
N TYR A 802 -16.63 -28.95 20.19
CA TYR A 802 -16.33 -30.15 20.97
C TYR A 802 -15.47 -29.82 22.21
N SER A 803 -14.43 -29.00 22.02
CA SER A 803 -13.55 -28.55 23.11
C SER A 803 -14.33 -27.71 24.15
N PHE A 804 -15.23 -26.85 23.68
CA PHE A 804 -16.13 -26.06 24.52
C PHE A 804 -17.04 -26.97 25.37
N ALA A 805 -17.67 -27.97 24.76
CA ALA A 805 -18.52 -28.93 25.46
C ALA A 805 -17.74 -29.76 26.51
N LYS A 806 -16.46 -30.03 26.25
CA LYS A 806 -15.51 -30.65 27.19
C LYS A 806 -14.95 -29.69 28.24
N SER A 807 -15.39 -28.43 28.26
CA SER A 807 -14.92 -27.37 29.17
C SER A 807 -13.44 -27.01 29.01
N ALA A 808 -12.83 -27.35 27.87
CA ALA A 808 -11.50 -26.91 27.47
C ALA A 808 -11.61 -25.55 26.77
N TYR A 809 -11.93 -24.50 27.53
CA TYR A 809 -12.31 -23.18 26.99
C TYR A 809 -11.20 -22.47 26.23
N ARG A 810 -9.93 -22.63 26.67
CA ARG A 810 -8.78 -22.04 25.98
C ARG A 810 -8.58 -22.65 24.61
N ASP A 811 -8.59 -23.98 24.51
CA ASP A 811 -8.47 -24.70 23.25
C ASP A 811 -9.65 -24.39 22.31
N ALA A 812 -10.87 -24.32 22.87
CA ALA A 812 -12.04 -23.90 22.12
C ALA A 812 -11.86 -22.51 21.49
N MET A 813 -11.36 -21.54 22.26
CA MET A 813 -11.07 -20.20 21.77
C MET A 813 -10.03 -20.20 20.66
N VAL A 814 -8.95 -20.98 20.79
CA VAL A 814 -7.92 -21.14 19.74
C VAL A 814 -8.56 -21.64 18.43
N PHE A 815 -9.35 -22.72 18.47
CA PHE A 815 -10.02 -23.24 17.28
C PHE A 815 -11.05 -22.27 16.70
N TYR A 816 -11.73 -21.47 17.52
CA TYR A 816 -12.61 -20.41 17.03
C TYR A 816 -11.83 -19.31 16.30
N LEU A 817 -10.69 -18.87 16.82
CA LEU A 817 -9.84 -17.89 16.15
C LEU A 817 -9.24 -18.44 14.85
N GLU A 818 -8.80 -19.71 14.84
CA GLU A 818 -8.35 -20.40 13.62
C GLU A 818 -9.47 -20.50 12.57
N THR A 819 -10.72 -20.71 13.00
CA THR A 819 -11.90 -20.65 12.12
C THR A 819 -12.02 -19.27 11.46
N LEU A 820 -11.92 -18.18 12.24
CA LEU A 820 -12.01 -16.81 11.71
C LEU A 820 -10.90 -16.53 10.69
N ILE A 821 -9.67 -16.94 11.00
CA ILE A 821 -8.50 -16.77 10.11
C ILE A 821 -8.71 -17.55 8.81
N SER A 822 -9.19 -18.79 8.90
CA SER A 822 -9.48 -19.63 7.74
C SER A 822 -10.55 -19.02 6.83
N CYS A 823 -11.51 -18.29 7.38
CA CYS A 823 -12.55 -17.57 6.63
C CYS A 823 -12.08 -16.24 6.02
N SER A 824 -10.98 -15.66 6.48
CA SER A 824 -10.59 -14.27 6.17
C SER A 824 -9.94 -14.04 4.80
N GLY A 825 -9.47 -15.10 4.13
CA GLY A 825 -8.89 -15.02 2.77
C GLY A 825 -7.77 -13.97 2.61
N ALA A 826 -7.66 -13.39 1.41
CA ALA A 826 -6.65 -12.38 1.07
C ALA A 826 -6.92 -10.99 1.68
N GLU A 827 -8.16 -10.69 2.03
CA GLU A 827 -8.60 -9.41 2.62
C GLU A 827 -8.33 -9.32 4.13
N GLY A 828 -7.91 -10.42 4.76
CA GLY A 828 -7.57 -10.47 6.18
C GLY A 828 -8.79 -10.25 7.10
N LEU A 829 -8.51 -10.01 8.39
CA LEU A 829 -9.54 -9.92 9.45
C LEU A 829 -10.53 -8.75 9.30
N SER A 830 -10.34 -7.87 8.31
CA SER A 830 -11.28 -6.79 7.97
C SER A 830 -12.51 -7.28 7.21
N ALA A 831 -12.46 -8.45 6.57
CA ALA A 831 -13.56 -8.98 5.78
C ALA A 831 -14.81 -9.34 6.62
N ALA A 832 -15.96 -9.44 5.95
CA ALA A 832 -17.15 -10.02 6.53
C ALA A 832 -16.99 -11.55 6.63
N PHE A 833 -17.43 -12.13 7.75
CA PHE A 833 -17.37 -13.58 7.95
C PHE A 833 -18.60 -14.26 7.37
N PRO A 834 -18.47 -15.48 6.83
CA PRO A 834 -19.61 -16.20 6.26
C PRO A 834 -20.53 -16.72 7.38
N GLU A 835 -21.79 -16.26 7.38
CA GLU A 835 -22.78 -16.53 8.46
C GLU A 835 -23.09 -18.03 8.66
N ASN A 836 -22.91 -18.85 7.62
CA ASN A 836 -23.08 -20.30 7.71
C ASN A 836 -21.99 -21.00 8.53
N VAL A 837 -20.87 -20.33 8.80
CA VAL A 837 -19.76 -20.83 9.63
C VAL A 837 -19.57 -19.98 10.86
N VAL A 838 -19.75 -18.67 10.80
CA VAL A 838 -19.53 -17.76 11.94
C VAL A 838 -20.85 -17.08 12.26
N ASP A 839 -21.55 -17.58 13.28
CA ASP A 839 -22.84 -17.08 13.73
C ASP A 839 -22.79 -16.57 15.17
N ASP A 840 -23.88 -15.97 15.64
CA ASP A 840 -23.99 -15.41 16.99
C ASP A 840 -23.82 -16.47 18.09
N VAL A 841 -24.11 -17.75 17.79
CA VAL A 841 -23.88 -18.86 18.73
C VAL A 841 -22.39 -19.08 18.96
N MET A 842 -21.57 -19.01 17.91
CA MET A 842 -20.11 -19.07 18.03
C MET A 842 -19.58 -17.87 18.83
N TRP A 843 -20.04 -16.65 18.54
CA TRP A 843 -19.64 -15.45 19.28
C TRP A 843 -19.98 -15.56 20.77
N LEU A 844 -21.18 -16.04 21.10
CA LEU A 844 -21.60 -16.23 22.49
C LEU A 844 -20.73 -17.26 23.22
N LYS A 845 -20.32 -18.34 22.55
CA LYS A 845 -19.34 -19.30 23.09
C LYS A 845 -17.98 -18.66 23.31
N MET A 846 -17.52 -17.81 22.39
CA MET A 846 -16.27 -17.05 22.55
C MET A 846 -16.33 -16.08 23.74
N MET A 847 -17.46 -15.41 23.98
CA MET A 847 -17.67 -14.59 25.19
C MET A 847 -17.47 -15.42 26.46
N ILE A 848 -18.08 -16.60 26.53
CA ILE A 848 -17.96 -17.52 27.67
C ILE A 848 -16.52 -18.03 27.79
N CYS A 849 -15.84 -18.37 26.69
CA CYS A 849 -14.44 -18.77 26.72
C CYS A 849 -13.57 -17.68 27.34
N CYS A 850 -13.76 -16.42 26.95
CA CYS A 850 -13.06 -15.29 27.53
C CYS A 850 -13.34 -15.16 29.03
N GLN A 851 -14.61 -15.21 29.46
CA GLN A 851 -14.97 -15.18 30.88
C GLN A 851 -14.30 -16.32 31.67
N LYS A 852 -14.35 -17.55 31.17
CA LYS A 852 -13.77 -18.73 31.85
C LYS A 852 -12.23 -18.72 31.86
N CYS A 853 -11.61 -18.04 30.91
CA CYS A 853 -10.16 -17.78 30.88
C CYS A 853 -9.76 -16.52 31.65
N GLN A 854 -10.66 -15.91 32.43
CA GLN A 854 -10.42 -14.71 33.23
C GLN A 854 -10.17 -13.41 32.42
N TYR A 855 -10.74 -13.33 31.21
CA TYR A 855 -10.70 -12.15 30.33
C TYR A 855 -12.11 -11.53 30.14
N PRO A 856 -12.75 -11.00 31.20
CA PRO A 856 -14.14 -10.51 31.16
C PRO A 856 -14.39 -9.29 30.26
N THR A 857 -13.47 -8.34 30.17
CA THR A 857 -13.57 -7.14 29.32
C THR A 857 -13.46 -7.52 27.86
N LEU A 858 -12.53 -8.40 27.49
CA LEU A 858 -12.47 -8.94 26.13
C LEU A 858 -13.75 -9.71 25.78
N GLY A 859 -14.22 -10.55 26.71
CA GLY A 859 -15.49 -11.27 26.57
C GLY A 859 -16.70 -10.34 26.38
N ALA A 860 -16.73 -9.21 27.08
CA ALA A 860 -17.79 -8.21 26.91
C ALA A 860 -17.74 -7.55 25.52
N ILE A 861 -16.55 -7.24 24.99
CA ILE A 861 -16.38 -6.59 23.68
C ILE A 861 -16.76 -7.53 22.52
N VAL A 862 -16.59 -8.87 22.68
CA VAL A 862 -16.97 -9.86 21.66
C VAL A 862 -18.44 -9.71 21.21
N VAL A 863 -19.33 -9.24 22.08
CA VAL A 863 -20.77 -9.09 21.75
C VAL A 863 -20.99 -8.21 20.51
N GLN A 864 -20.13 -7.22 20.26
CA GLN A 864 -20.26 -6.32 19.12
C GLN A 864 -20.01 -7.01 17.77
N MET A 865 -19.48 -8.25 17.79
CA MET A 865 -19.24 -9.06 16.60
C MET A 865 -20.50 -9.75 16.06
N MET A 866 -21.57 -9.77 16.85
CA MET A 866 -22.85 -10.39 16.49
C MET A 866 -23.60 -9.56 15.44
N ALA A 867 -24.45 -10.22 14.66
CA ALA A 867 -25.30 -9.54 13.67
C ALA A 867 -26.29 -8.57 14.33
N ASP A 868 -26.90 -8.99 15.45
CA ASP A 868 -27.69 -8.12 16.34
C ASP A 868 -27.16 -8.21 17.78
N PRO A 869 -26.29 -7.27 18.20
CA PRO A 869 -25.66 -7.30 19.52
C PRO A 869 -26.59 -6.84 20.66
N SER A 870 -27.68 -6.13 20.34
CA SER A 870 -28.53 -5.46 21.33
C SER A 870 -29.17 -6.38 22.40
N PRO A 871 -29.65 -7.59 22.08
CA PRO A 871 -30.25 -8.49 23.09
C PRO A 871 -29.20 -9.10 24.03
N HIS A 872 -27.92 -9.02 23.67
CA HIS A 872 -26.82 -9.68 24.36
C HIS A 872 -25.99 -8.75 25.25
N TYR A 873 -26.23 -7.43 25.22
CA TYR A 873 -25.59 -6.47 26.13
C TYR A 873 -25.81 -6.75 27.63
N PRO A 874 -26.99 -7.22 28.10
CA PRO A 874 -27.16 -7.63 29.49
C PRO A 874 -26.21 -8.75 29.90
N PHE A 875 -25.86 -9.65 28.97
CA PHE A 875 -24.91 -10.73 29.23
C PHE A 875 -23.47 -10.19 29.37
N ALA A 876 -23.06 -9.21 28.56
CA ALA A 876 -21.79 -8.52 28.72
C ALA A 876 -21.69 -7.80 30.09
N HIS A 877 -22.76 -7.12 30.51
CA HIS A 877 -22.87 -6.54 31.85
C HIS A 877 -22.73 -7.61 32.95
N GLN A 878 -23.41 -8.75 32.81
CA GLN A 878 -23.33 -9.87 33.76
C GLN A 878 -21.92 -10.45 33.86
N ILE A 879 -21.22 -10.65 32.74
CA ILE A 879 -19.83 -11.15 32.71
C ILE A 879 -18.91 -10.28 33.57
N ILE A 880 -18.99 -8.95 33.41
CA ILE A 880 -18.16 -8.01 34.17
C ILE A 880 -18.53 -8.05 35.65
N LYS A 881 -19.84 -8.07 35.96
CA LYS A 881 -20.34 -8.06 37.34
C LYS A 881 -19.98 -9.32 38.14
N GLU A 882 -20.02 -10.48 37.50
CA GLU A 882 -19.74 -11.77 38.15
C GLU A 882 -18.24 -12.07 38.31
N THR A 883 -17.38 -11.34 37.60
CA THR A 883 -15.94 -11.61 37.59
C THR A 883 -15.26 -11.01 38.81
N ARG A 884 -14.65 -11.87 39.64
CA ARG A 884 -13.95 -11.47 40.88
C ARG A 884 -12.47 -11.14 40.67
N SER A 885 -11.84 -11.72 39.66
CA SER A 885 -10.43 -11.54 39.32
C SER A 885 -10.29 -11.50 37.81
N SER A 886 -9.59 -10.49 37.30
CA SER A 886 -9.38 -10.28 35.87
C SER A 886 -7.89 -10.39 35.53
N MET A 887 -7.58 -11.12 34.47
CA MET A 887 -6.28 -11.13 33.80
C MET A 887 -6.24 -10.14 32.63
N ASP A 888 -7.33 -9.40 32.38
CA ASP A 888 -7.38 -8.38 31.33
C ASP A 888 -6.55 -7.14 31.65
N SER A 889 -6.10 -6.47 30.59
CA SER A 889 -5.59 -5.10 30.69
C SER A 889 -6.70 -4.03 30.76
N VAL A 890 -7.96 -4.45 30.96
CA VAL A 890 -9.22 -3.68 31.15
C VAL A 890 -9.27 -2.37 30.36
N SER A 891 -8.75 -1.27 30.93
CA SER A 891 -8.79 0.06 30.32
C SER A 891 -8.03 0.17 29.00
N ALA A 892 -7.04 -0.69 28.77
CA ALA A 892 -6.33 -0.76 27.49
C ALA A 892 -7.24 -1.22 26.33
N TYR A 893 -8.36 -1.88 26.64
CA TYR A 893 -9.28 -2.43 25.64
C TYR A 893 -10.48 -1.51 25.35
N PHE A 894 -10.70 -0.44 26.12
CA PHE A 894 -11.81 0.49 25.86
C PHE A 894 -11.77 1.17 24.48
N PRO A 895 -10.59 1.51 23.90
CA PRO A 895 -10.51 2.00 22.53
C PRO A 895 -10.98 1.01 21.46
N LEU A 896 -11.21 -0.26 21.82
CA LEU A 896 -11.73 -1.30 20.93
C LEU A 896 -13.26 -1.31 20.86
N ILE A 897 -13.96 -0.53 21.69
CA ILE A 897 -15.42 -0.40 21.68
C ILE A 897 -15.83 0.54 20.54
N TRP A 898 -16.77 0.11 19.70
CA TRP A 898 -17.34 0.93 18.61
C TRP A 898 -18.85 1.14 18.73
N ASP A 899 -19.52 0.38 19.58
CA ASP A 899 -20.91 0.62 19.95
C ASP A 899 -20.97 1.27 21.34
N SER A 900 -21.43 2.52 21.38
CA SER A 900 -21.60 3.28 22.62
C SER A 900 -22.65 2.69 23.56
N ALA A 901 -23.69 2.00 23.05
CA ALA A 901 -24.68 1.35 23.90
C ALA A 901 -24.03 0.25 24.74
N LEU A 902 -23.12 -0.55 24.16
CA LEU A 902 -22.32 -1.50 24.95
C LEU A 902 -21.49 -0.76 26.01
N GLY A 903 -20.88 0.36 25.63
CA GLY A 903 -20.12 1.21 26.55
C GLY A 903 -20.95 1.64 27.78
N GLU A 904 -22.21 1.98 27.61
CA GLU A 904 -23.14 2.33 28.70
C GLU A 904 -23.44 1.12 29.61
N PHE A 905 -23.71 -0.05 29.03
CA PHE A 905 -23.90 -1.28 29.82
C PHE A 905 -22.66 -1.69 30.61
N MET A 906 -21.48 -1.59 30.00
CA MET A 906 -20.21 -1.85 30.68
C MET A 906 -19.93 -0.82 31.78
N SER A 907 -20.27 0.45 31.53
CA SER A 907 -20.15 1.56 32.48
C SER A 907 -20.97 1.29 33.75
N ASP A 908 -22.23 0.89 33.61
CA ASP A 908 -23.09 0.51 34.76
C ASP A 908 -22.54 -0.72 35.52
N ALA A 909 -21.97 -1.70 34.81
CA ALA A 909 -21.33 -2.86 35.43
C ALA A 909 -20.12 -2.46 36.30
N TYR A 910 -19.27 -1.53 35.84
CA TYR A 910 -18.13 -1.04 36.61
C TYR A 910 -18.56 -0.20 37.82
N ILE A 911 -19.59 0.65 37.68
CA ILE A 911 -20.14 1.41 38.81
C ILE A 911 -20.69 0.44 39.87
N SER A 912 -21.51 -0.52 39.47
CA SER A 912 -22.18 -1.45 40.38
C SER A 912 -21.22 -2.39 41.12
N THR A 913 -20.01 -2.60 40.59
CA THR A 913 -18.93 -3.36 41.23
C THR A 913 -17.94 -2.48 42.02
N GLY A 914 -18.16 -1.17 42.09
CA GLY A 914 -17.29 -0.22 42.81
C GLY A 914 -16.01 0.17 42.07
N GLN A 915 -15.89 -0.14 40.78
CA GLN A 915 -14.70 0.08 39.94
C GLN A 915 -14.71 1.45 39.25
N LYS A 916 -14.73 2.53 40.02
CA LYS A 916 -14.88 3.90 39.50
C LYS A 916 -13.78 4.33 38.52
N ILE A 917 -12.54 3.87 38.71
CA ILE A 917 -11.41 4.21 37.82
C ILE A 917 -11.66 3.68 36.39
N HIS A 918 -12.19 2.46 36.27
CA HIS A 918 -12.51 1.85 34.99
C HIS A 918 -13.73 2.51 34.34
N HIS A 919 -14.74 2.87 35.13
CA HIS A 919 -15.86 3.69 34.68
C HIS A 919 -15.41 5.02 34.06
N ASP A 920 -14.59 5.81 34.77
CA ASP A 920 -14.17 7.14 34.29
C ASP A 920 -13.23 7.05 33.07
N ALA A 921 -12.46 5.96 32.94
CA ALA A 921 -11.67 5.69 31.75
C ALA A 921 -12.52 5.24 30.55
N LEU A 922 -13.56 4.44 30.78
CA LEU A 922 -14.48 4.00 29.73
C LEU A 922 -15.29 5.17 29.17
N LEU A 923 -15.83 6.04 30.03
CA LEU A 923 -16.56 7.23 29.61
C LEU A 923 -15.73 8.12 28.69
N ARG A 924 -14.43 8.31 28.99
CA ARG A 924 -13.52 9.06 28.13
C ARG A 924 -13.33 8.41 26.76
N ALA A 925 -13.24 7.08 26.70
CA ALA A 925 -13.05 6.35 25.45
C ALA A 925 -14.30 6.35 24.55
N ILE A 926 -15.50 6.30 25.14
CA ILE A 926 -16.76 6.31 24.36
C ILE A 926 -17.23 7.73 23.99
N SER A 927 -16.71 8.77 24.65
CA SER A 927 -17.03 10.18 24.38
C SER A 927 -16.24 10.76 23.19
N GLU A 928 -15.50 9.94 22.44
CA GLU A 928 -14.78 10.40 21.26
C GLU A 928 -15.77 10.88 20.17
N PRO A 929 -15.54 12.05 19.53
CA PRO A 929 -16.44 12.57 18.49
C PRO A 929 -16.68 11.60 17.33
N VAL A 930 -15.72 10.71 17.11
CA VAL A 930 -15.70 9.69 16.06
C VAL A 930 -16.77 8.61 16.27
N LEU A 931 -17.17 8.35 17.51
CA LEU A 931 -18.23 7.39 17.87
C LEU A 931 -19.62 8.02 17.94
N SER A 932 -19.76 9.30 17.57
CA SER A 932 -21.05 9.98 17.60
C SER A 932 -22.03 9.32 16.63
N HIS A 933 -23.21 8.93 17.13
CA HIS A 933 -24.30 8.41 16.30
C HIS A 933 -24.74 9.38 15.20
N ASN A 934 -24.45 10.68 15.34
CA ASN A 934 -24.76 11.72 14.35
C ASN A 934 -23.77 11.75 13.17
N ASN A 935 -22.68 10.99 13.22
CA ASN A 935 -21.72 10.91 12.12
C ASN A 935 -22.31 10.15 10.92
N ASN A 936 -21.77 10.41 9.74
CA ASN A 936 -22.14 9.68 8.52
C ASN A 936 -21.86 8.18 8.69
N ALA A 937 -22.75 7.33 8.17
CA ALA A 937 -22.62 5.88 8.16
C ALA A 937 -21.25 5.38 7.63
N LEU A 938 -20.63 6.10 6.67
CA LEU A 938 -19.29 5.76 6.18
C LEU A 938 -18.21 5.91 7.26
N ILE A 939 -18.30 6.94 8.10
CA ILE A 939 -17.36 7.18 9.20
C ILE A 939 -17.57 6.12 10.28
N ASN A 940 -18.83 5.91 10.69
CA ASN A 940 -19.17 4.92 11.71
C ASN A 940 -18.80 3.50 11.26
N GLY A 941 -19.06 3.14 10.00
CA GLY A 941 -18.69 1.85 9.42
C GLY A 941 -17.18 1.66 9.28
N GLY A 942 -16.45 2.70 8.86
CA GLY A 942 -14.99 2.67 8.78
C GLY A 942 -14.32 2.48 10.14
N GLU A 943 -14.82 3.18 11.16
CA GLU A 943 -14.33 3.10 12.54
C GLU A 943 -14.68 1.79 13.22
N ALA A 944 -15.90 1.28 13.02
CA ALA A 944 -16.29 -0.06 13.43
C ALA A 944 -15.37 -1.12 12.81
N THR A 945 -15.07 -1.02 11.50
CA THR A 945 -14.17 -1.95 10.81
C THR A 945 -12.74 -1.86 11.35
N ARG A 946 -12.23 -0.65 11.61
CA ARG A 946 -10.89 -0.44 12.19
C ARG A 946 -10.78 -1.05 13.59
N ARG A 947 -11.74 -0.75 14.46
CA ARG A 947 -11.77 -1.25 15.86
C ARG A 947 -12.00 -2.76 15.90
N LYS A 948 -12.91 -3.31 15.08
CA LYS A 948 -13.11 -4.75 14.85
C LYS A 948 -11.80 -5.45 14.47
N THR A 949 -11.09 -4.93 13.47
CA THR A 949 -9.83 -5.54 12.99
C THR A 949 -8.76 -5.52 14.08
N LYS A 950 -8.63 -4.40 14.81
CA LYS A 950 -7.71 -4.29 15.94
C LYS A 950 -8.08 -5.25 17.07
N PHE A 951 -9.37 -5.35 17.40
CA PHE A 951 -9.90 -6.24 18.42
C PHE A 951 -9.60 -7.71 18.13
N LEU A 952 -9.85 -8.17 16.89
CA LEU A 952 -9.54 -9.54 16.49
C LEU A 952 -8.04 -9.86 16.58
N ARG A 953 -7.17 -8.90 16.23
CA ARG A 953 -5.71 -9.05 16.41
C ARG A 953 -5.32 -9.19 17.88
N VAL A 954 -5.93 -8.39 18.76
CA VAL A 954 -5.73 -8.49 20.22
C VAL A 954 -6.17 -9.85 20.75
N LEU A 955 -7.33 -10.36 20.31
CA LEU A 955 -7.77 -11.72 20.68
C LEU A 955 -6.77 -12.78 20.21
N CYS A 956 -6.32 -12.74 18.96
CA CYS A 956 -5.31 -13.67 18.45
C CYS A 956 -4.01 -13.60 19.24
N ALA A 957 -3.48 -12.40 19.50
CA ALA A 957 -2.26 -12.22 20.28
C ALA A 957 -2.39 -12.78 21.72
N THR A 958 -3.56 -12.58 22.34
CA THR A 958 -3.83 -13.04 23.72
C THR A 958 -3.93 -14.55 23.83
N PHE A 959 -4.55 -15.23 22.85
CA PHE A 959 -4.82 -16.67 22.93
C PHE A 959 -3.79 -17.56 22.21
N PHE A 960 -3.08 -17.03 21.21
CA PHE A 960 -1.98 -17.74 20.55
C PHE A 960 -0.62 -17.51 21.22
N ASP A 961 -0.56 -16.69 22.29
CA ASP A 961 0.67 -16.27 22.96
C ASP A 961 1.68 -15.62 21.99
N ILE A 962 1.19 -14.98 20.93
CA ILE A 962 2.00 -14.24 19.96
C ILE A 962 2.18 -12.82 20.49
N HIS A 963 3.26 -12.61 21.25
CA HIS A 963 3.66 -11.29 21.71
C HIS A 963 4.41 -10.54 20.60
N ASP A 964 3.68 -10.05 19.61
CA ASP A 964 4.25 -9.12 18.63
C ASP A 964 4.31 -7.71 19.25
N LEU A 965 5.52 -7.23 19.53
CA LEU A 965 5.84 -5.92 20.11
C LEU A 965 5.21 -4.74 19.32
N SER A 966 4.77 -4.97 18.09
CA SER A 966 4.13 -3.97 17.23
C SER A 966 2.64 -3.74 17.50
N THR A 967 1.96 -4.61 18.27
CA THR A 967 0.48 -4.56 18.45
C THR A 967 0.00 -3.70 19.64
N VAL A 968 0.91 -3.27 20.51
CA VAL A 968 0.59 -2.53 21.76
C VAL A 968 0.82 -1.01 21.64
N ALA A 969 1.38 -0.51 20.53
CA ALA A 969 1.60 0.91 20.29
C ALA A 969 0.40 1.61 19.62
#